data_AF-A0A7W1S9F1-F1
#
_entry.id   AF-A0A7W1S9F1-F1
#
_cell.length_a   1.000
_cell.length_b   1.000
_cell.length_c   1.000
_cell.angle_alpha   90.00
_cell.angle_beta   90.00
_cell.angle_gamma   90.00
#
_symmetry.space_group_name_H-M   'P 1'
#
loop_
_entity.id
_entity.type
_entity.pdbx_description
1 polymer ?
#
loop_
_entity_poly.entity_id
_entity_poly.type
_entity_poly.pdbx_seq_one_letter_code
_entity_poly.pdbx_strand_id
1 'polypeptide(L)'
;MFSELPSLQGFQPKFYNGNVTRFYLPLLFDLVTLSKPQNIVVLGLSDAQFYFTLCQAARETGLATSVTIIRRGRGGESAREDETWQQTVARANEFYGELAQARAGLPVQIAEEFAAASVDLLVLDDCESGEMLRAELTAWLPKVSDNGFVALHGIDLNRAHDPPREAWDEIKHTRTAAEFHEGIGLGIAALRGSAADDSVLTAQLFGSPERQSELGRIYQLVAMRIDAAARAERLERENAVLQLRQVWLDTLLEDRWKAQDVMDHQAREITRLGALVADSTLDLVDLQQRFAALHEDRVAAQEVMNEQMTEVSSLRSRFAALEHDRVAAQEVMDEQMTEISSLRSRFAALEHDRVAAQEVMDRQARQIEELQQRFDELHRDRIKAQLIMDHQLDQLKQWVGKNEQLTTAYNALKAQLSEQKRTLKTAKNNCRKNGRCFRIATDAKPQRSIPEKIIRELQRIPANLTRARKQAPPAKSPPPPRALEPPPDRYPQWIAEHEPTASDIEEQRRAAATLRGPVLSLLVPTHNTPVQFLDELFGSIAAQTYGNFEICVADGGSDDRGTLEALKAWEEKEPRLGVAFLPENLGIAENTNRALAMANGEFVALVDHDDLLAPFALYDVAHEIGAWPAADVLYSDEDRLSEAGRRHSPFFKPEWSPELLYSCMYLGHLTAYRRALLEEIGGFRKEFDLSQDYDLALRATEKAREIRHIPHVLYHWREHAASGSTGGKPDARKTNLAALAEAMRRRGLATDVLEYPAANRVRMKLPQPPRVSLIIPTDSAARAQELLITIPSVTKYSPLEIIIVTNSRLAASLAPLTENKSGLRLLPYDKPFNFSDKCNEGAEAATGDRLIFYNDDVRPRDA
;
A
#
# COMPACT_ATOMS: atom_id res chain seq x y z
N MET A 1 13.01 2.71 -25.73
CA MET A 1 14.00 2.58 -24.65
C MET A 1 13.35 2.48 -23.26
N PHE A 2 12.60 3.50 -22.77
CA PHE A 2 11.98 3.48 -21.42
C PHE A 2 11.03 2.30 -21.10
N SER A 3 10.57 1.56 -22.12
CA SER A 3 9.81 0.30 -21.97
C SER A 3 10.58 -0.82 -21.25
N GLU A 4 11.91 -0.72 -21.19
CA GLU A 4 12.81 -1.71 -20.60
C GLU A 4 13.06 -1.48 -19.11
N LEU A 5 12.58 -0.38 -18.52
CA LEU A 5 12.70 -0.08 -17.09
C LEU A 5 11.95 -1.11 -16.24
N PRO A 6 12.62 -1.91 -15.39
CA PRO A 6 11.99 -2.97 -14.58
C PRO A 6 10.86 -2.47 -13.67
N SER A 7 10.97 -1.28 -13.09
CA SER A 7 9.99 -0.72 -12.16
C SER A 7 8.62 -0.51 -12.82
N LEU A 8 8.63 -0.16 -14.11
CA LEU A 8 7.45 0.01 -14.96
C LEU A 8 6.75 -1.31 -15.32
N GLN A 9 7.36 -2.46 -15.03
CA GLN A 9 6.84 -3.79 -15.34
C GLN A 9 6.12 -4.47 -14.16
N GLY A 10 6.23 -3.94 -12.93
CA GLY A 10 5.51 -4.51 -11.79
C GLY A 10 6.08 -4.26 -10.40
N PHE A 11 7.19 -3.53 -10.25
CA PHE A 11 7.81 -3.31 -8.94
C PHE A 11 6.82 -2.79 -7.89
N GLN A 12 6.82 -3.46 -6.73
CA GLN A 12 6.18 -3.05 -5.50
C GLN A 12 7.19 -3.25 -4.36
N PRO A 13 7.51 -2.21 -3.55
CA PRO A 13 8.45 -2.34 -2.44
C PRO A 13 7.86 -3.21 -1.32
N LYS A 14 8.58 -4.29 -0.94
CA LYS A 14 8.17 -5.22 0.13
C LYS A 14 8.08 -4.58 1.51
N PHE A 15 8.85 -3.51 1.73
CA PHE A 15 8.85 -2.72 2.94
C PHE A 15 8.55 -1.27 2.53
N TYR A 16 7.32 -0.83 2.79
CA TYR A 16 6.81 0.48 2.36
C TYR A 16 6.15 1.23 3.52
N ASN A 17 6.45 2.52 3.67
CA ASN A 17 5.83 3.38 4.70
C ASN A 17 5.21 4.69 4.16
N GLY A 18 5.37 5.01 2.88
CA GLY A 18 4.78 6.20 2.25
C GLY A 18 5.45 7.54 2.58
N ASN A 19 6.64 7.58 3.20
CA ASN A 19 7.37 8.82 3.47
C ASN A 19 8.01 9.45 2.21
N VAL A 20 8.95 10.39 2.39
CA VAL A 20 9.60 11.13 1.28
C VAL A 20 10.53 10.27 0.40
N THR A 21 11.04 9.13 0.88
CA THR A 21 11.92 8.27 0.05
C THR A 21 11.18 7.61 -1.12
N ARG A 22 9.84 7.55 -1.06
CA ARG A 22 8.98 6.84 -2.02
C ARG A 22 9.20 7.22 -3.49
N PHE A 23 9.54 8.47 -3.75
CA PHE A 23 9.80 8.98 -5.10
C PHE A 23 11.03 8.33 -5.77
N TYR A 24 11.95 7.79 -4.97
CA TYR A 24 13.25 7.30 -5.40
C TYR A 24 13.37 5.77 -5.40
N LEU A 25 12.48 5.04 -4.71
CA LEU A 25 12.54 3.56 -4.65
C LEU A 25 12.48 2.91 -6.05
N PRO A 26 11.59 3.33 -6.98
CA PRO A 26 11.57 2.79 -8.34
C PRO A 26 12.89 3.01 -9.11
N LEU A 27 13.50 4.19 -8.92
CA LEU A 27 14.79 4.56 -9.52
C LEU A 27 15.95 3.73 -8.94
N LEU A 28 15.98 3.49 -7.63
CA LEU A 28 17.00 2.64 -7.00
C LEU A 28 16.87 1.16 -7.41
N PHE A 29 15.64 0.67 -7.56
CA PHE A 29 15.37 -0.68 -8.07
C PHE A 29 15.90 -0.87 -9.51
N ASP A 30 15.62 0.10 -10.39
CA ASP A 30 16.08 0.09 -11.78
C ASP A 30 17.61 0.31 -11.88
N LEU A 31 18.18 1.16 -11.01
CA LEU A 31 19.63 1.36 -10.91
C LEU A 31 20.36 0.05 -10.61
N VAL A 32 19.95 -0.71 -9.60
CA VAL A 32 20.57 -2.01 -9.29
C VAL A 32 20.33 -3.04 -10.39
N THR A 33 19.09 -3.16 -10.87
CA THR A 33 18.73 -4.19 -11.88
C THR A 33 19.48 -4.01 -13.20
N LEU A 34 19.70 -2.76 -13.62
CA LEU A 34 20.31 -2.43 -14.91
C LEU A 34 21.83 -2.25 -14.84
N SER A 35 22.39 -1.71 -13.73
CA SER A 35 23.85 -1.59 -13.57
C SER A 35 24.54 -2.84 -13.01
N LYS A 36 23.79 -3.71 -12.32
CA LYS A 36 24.25 -5.01 -11.79
C LYS A 36 25.50 -4.93 -10.90
N PRO A 37 25.50 -4.08 -9.85
CA PRO A 37 26.63 -3.90 -8.94
C PRO A 37 26.96 -5.20 -8.20
N GLN A 38 28.24 -5.45 -7.91
CA GLN A 38 28.64 -6.58 -7.05
C GLN A 38 28.61 -6.18 -5.58
N ASN A 39 28.98 -4.94 -5.24
CA ASN A 39 28.94 -4.45 -3.86
C ASN A 39 28.23 -3.10 -3.76
N ILE A 40 27.18 -3.06 -2.95
CA ILE A 40 26.41 -1.86 -2.59
C ILE A 40 26.70 -1.52 -1.13
N VAL A 41 26.94 -0.24 -0.82
CA VAL A 41 27.07 0.26 0.56
C VAL A 41 26.08 1.40 0.79
N VAL A 42 25.31 1.30 1.87
CA VAL A 42 24.36 2.32 2.32
C VAL A 42 24.87 2.91 3.64
N LEU A 43 25.13 4.22 3.65
CA LEU A 43 25.54 4.98 4.84
C LEU A 43 24.33 5.70 5.42
N GLY A 44 24.06 5.49 6.71
CA GLY A 44 22.84 5.96 7.37
C GLY A 44 21.82 4.84 7.57
N LEU A 45 20.82 5.10 8.41
CA LEU A 45 19.72 4.17 8.66
C LEU A 45 18.39 4.71 8.13
N SER A 46 18.07 5.99 8.40
CA SER A 46 16.80 6.61 7.99
C SER A 46 15.61 5.75 8.44
N ASP A 47 14.86 5.17 7.49
CA ASP A 47 13.79 4.20 7.68
C ASP A 47 14.08 2.82 7.04
N ALA A 48 15.32 2.62 6.60
CA ALA A 48 15.81 1.48 5.82
C ALA A 48 15.12 1.19 4.46
N GLN A 49 14.18 2.00 3.95
CA GLN A 49 13.51 1.71 2.67
C GLN A 49 14.48 1.67 1.49
N PHE A 50 15.51 2.53 1.46
CA PHE A 50 16.57 2.47 0.46
C PHE A 50 17.32 1.14 0.51
N TYR A 51 17.81 0.75 1.69
CA TYR A 51 18.51 -0.52 1.90
C TYR A 51 17.66 -1.73 1.49
N PHE A 52 16.40 -1.79 1.93
CA PHE A 52 15.49 -2.87 1.57
C PHE A 52 15.16 -2.91 0.08
N THR A 53 15.02 -1.76 -0.59
CA THR A 53 14.81 -1.69 -2.04
C THR A 53 16.00 -2.24 -2.83
N LEU A 54 17.23 -1.91 -2.39
CA LEU A 54 18.47 -2.39 -3.01
C LEU A 54 18.64 -3.90 -2.81
N CYS A 55 18.32 -4.41 -1.60
CA CYS A 55 18.27 -5.85 -1.31
C CYS A 55 17.21 -6.58 -2.15
N GLN A 56 16.00 -5.99 -2.27
CA GLN A 56 14.91 -6.53 -3.08
C GLN A 56 15.30 -6.64 -4.55
N ALA A 57 15.85 -5.56 -5.13
CA ALA A 57 16.28 -5.54 -6.53
C ALA A 57 17.31 -6.65 -6.82
N ALA A 58 18.36 -6.77 -6.00
CA ALA A 58 19.37 -7.81 -6.17
C ALA A 58 18.80 -9.24 -6.00
N ARG A 59 17.90 -9.43 -5.02
CA ARG A 59 17.28 -10.74 -4.72
C ARG A 59 16.31 -11.19 -5.82
N GLU A 60 15.49 -10.28 -6.36
CA GLU A 60 14.48 -10.60 -7.39
C GLU A 60 15.09 -10.77 -8.78
N THR A 61 16.25 -10.17 -9.03
CA THR A 61 17.00 -10.31 -10.28
C THR A 61 18.05 -11.43 -10.26
N GLY A 62 18.23 -12.10 -9.10
CA GLY A 62 19.18 -13.21 -8.93
C GLY A 62 20.65 -12.80 -8.99
N LEU A 63 20.97 -11.54 -8.68
CA LEU A 63 22.34 -11.03 -8.71
C LEU A 63 23.15 -11.54 -7.50
N ALA A 64 24.42 -11.87 -7.75
CA ALA A 64 25.41 -12.18 -6.72
C ALA A 64 25.97 -10.88 -6.07
N THR A 65 25.07 -9.98 -5.68
CA THR A 65 25.38 -8.68 -5.07
C THR A 65 25.45 -8.82 -3.55
N SER A 66 26.40 -8.12 -2.90
CA SER A 66 26.34 -7.84 -1.46
C SER A 66 25.79 -6.43 -1.22
N VAL A 67 24.94 -6.27 -0.21
CA VAL A 67 24.37 -4.97 0.18
C VAL A 67 24.67 -4.74 1.65
N THR A 68 25.50 -3.74 1.97
CA THR A 68 25.91 -3.44 3.35
C THR A 68 25.30 -2.14 3.85
N ILE A 69 24.48 -2.18 4.90
CA ILE A 69 24.03 -0.98 5.62
C ILE A 69 24.94 -0.65 6.81
N ILE A 70 25.28 0.63 6.96
CA ILE A 70 26.15 1.15 8.00
C ILE A 70 25.38 2.20 8.83
N ARG A 71 24.90 1.80 10.02
CA ARG A 71 24.27 2.71 11.00
C ARG A 71 25.32 3.69 11.55
N ARG A 72 25.08 4.99 11.36
CA ARG A 72 25.74 6.06 12.12
C ARG A 72 25.30 6.01 13.58
N GLY A 73 26.25 6.11 14.51
CA GLY A 73 25.92 6.23 15.93
C GLY A 73 25.29 7.60 16.25
N ARG A 74 23.98 7.62 16.58
CA ARG A 74 23.32 8.79 17.16
C ARG A 74 23.73 8.94 18.64
N GLY A 75 23.73 10.19 19.14
CA GLY A 75 24.46 10.57 20.35
C GLY A 75 23.99 9.88 21.64
N GLY A 76 24.69 8.81 22.04
CA GLY A 76 24.48 8.08 23.29
C GLY A 76 23.79 6.72 23.14
N GLU A 77 23.10 6.47 22.03
CA GLU A 77 22.32 5.25 21.80
C GLU A 77 23.18 4.12 21.21
N SER A 78 23.36 3.03 21.96
CA SER A 78 24.03 1.85 21.41
C SER A 78 23.15 1.18 20.35
N ALA A 79 23.79 0.44 19.44
CA ALA A 79 23.07 -0.32 18.42
C ALA A 79 22.15 -1.43 19.00
N ARG A 80 22.16 -1.68 20.32
CA ARG A 80 21.24 -2.62 20.98
C ARG A 80 19.94 -1.96 21.46
N GLU A 81 19.92 -0.64 21.59
CA GLU A 81 18.79 0.14 22.12
C GLU A 81 17.96 0.79 20.99
N ASP A 82 18.54 0.92 19.79
CA ASP A 82 17.86 1.38 18.58
C ASP A 82 16.94 0.28 18.01
N GLU A 83 15.63 0.42 18.26
CA GLU A 83 14.62 -0.54 17.81
C GLU A 83 14.53 -0.61 16.28
N THR A 84 14.62 0.54 15.58
CA THR A 84 14.62 0.60 14.11
C THR A 84 15.76 -0.21 13.52
N TRP A 85 16.95 -0.14 14.13
CA TRP A 85 18.10 -0.96 13.75
C TRP A 85 17.87 -2.45 14.03
N GLN A 86 17.34 -2.81 15.20
CA GLN A 86 17.05 -4.21 15.54
C GLN A 86 16.01 -4.81 14.58
N GLN A 87 14.90 -4.11 14.31
CA GLN A 87 13.91 -4.52 13.31
C GLN A 87 14.51 -4.62 11.90
N THR A 88 15.40 -3.69 11.54
CA THR A 88 16.07 -3.70 10.22
C THR A 88 16.98 -4.91 10.07
N VAL A 89 17.78 -5.23 11.08
CA VAL A 89 18.68 -6.40 11.08
C VAL A 89 17.90 -7.71 11.09
N ALA A 90 16.82 -7.80 11.87
CA ALA A 90 15.96 -8.98 11.90
C ALA A 90 15.36 -9.28 10.50
N ARG A 91 14.68 -8.29 9.90
CA ARG A 91 14.09 -8.41 8.56
C ARG A 91 15.14 -8.64 7.46
N ALA A 92 16.34 -8.06 7.59
CA ALA A 92 17.43 -8.32 6.64
C ALA A 92 17.86 -9.80 6.64
N ASN A 93 18.09 -10.36 7.83
CA ASN A 93 18.45 -11.78 7.99
C ASN A 93 17.33 -12.71 7.50
N GLU A 94 16.08 -12.40 7.84
CA GLU A 94 14.88 -13.18 7.51
C GLU A 94 14.59 -13.23 6.00
N PHE A 95 14.53 -12.09 5.33
CA PHE A 95 14.07 -12.00 3.93
C PHE A 95 15.19 -12.08 2.89
N TYR A 96 16.45 -11.80 3.27
CA TYR A 96 17.55 -11.65 2.31
C TYR A 96 18.82 -12.47 2.67
N GLY A 97 19.04 -12.81 3.94
CA GLY A 97 20.15 -13.65 4.38
C GLY A 97 21.52 -13.05 4.06
N GLU A 98 22.48 -13.88 3.62
CA GLU A 98 23.90 -13.49 3.40
C GLU A 98 24.12 -12.32 2.41
N LEU A 99 23.13 -12.02 1.56
CA LEU A 99 23.12 -10.86 0.66
C LEU A 99 23.07 -9.52 1.43
N ALA A 100 22.39 -9.50 2.57
CA ALA A 100 22.07 -8.30 3.32
C ALA A 100 22.92 -8.21 4.60
N GLN A 101 23.92 -7.33 4.59
CA GLN A 101 24.89 -7.18 5.66
C GLN A 101 24.67 -5.91 6.47
N ALA A 102 24.81 -6.01 7.79
CA ALA A 102 24.66 -4.89 8.70
C ALA A 102 25.96 -4.60 9.47
N ARG A 103 26.31 -3.31 9.64
CA ARG A 103 27.38 -2.81 10.50
C ARG A 103 26.90 -1.56 11.24
N ALA A 104 27.41 -1.32 12.45
CA ALA A 104 27.11 -0.09 13.21
C ALA A 104 28.40 0.51 13.76
N GLY A 105 28.60 1.81 13.58
CA GLY A 105 29.82 2.50 13.98
C GLY A 105 29.97 3.87 13.29
N LEU A 106 31.21 4.35 13.16
CA LEU A 106 31.52 5.56 12.40
C LEU A 106 31.83 5.17 10.94
N PRO A 107 31.07 5.64 9.93
CA PRO A 107 31.31 5.26 8.54
C PRO A 107 32.71 5.57 8.04
N VAL A 108 33.32 6.65 8.50
CA VAL A 108 34.71 7.05 8.17
C VAL A 108 35.74 6.00 8.63
N GLN A 109 35.50 5.33 9.75
CA GLN A 109 36.38 4.25 10.25
C GLN A 109 36.13 2.94 9.52
N ILE A 110 34.86 2.56 9.34
CA ILE A 110 34.48 1.32 8.65
C ILE A 110 34.94 1.34 7.18
N ALA A 111 35.09 2.52 6.57
CA ALA A 111 35.70 2.68 5.26
C ALA A 111 37.11 2.03 5.17
N GLU A 112 37.89 1.97 6.25
CA GLU A 112 39.22 1.35 6.25
C GLU A 112 39.18 -0.16 6.00
N GLU A 113 38.09 -0.84 6.37
CA GLU A 113 37.89 -2.28 6.14
C GLU A 113 37.66 -2.63 4.66
N PHE A 114 37.22 -1.66 3.85
CA PHE A 114 36.92 -1.85 2.43
C PHE A 114 38.16 -1.63 1.55
N ALA A 115 38.27 -2.40 0.47
CA ALA A 115 39.34 -2.22 -0.51
C ALA A 115 39.14 -0.93 -1.33
N ALA A 116 40.21 -0.46 -1.99
CA ALA A 116 40.08 0.62 -2.97
C ALA A 116 39.32 0.11 -4.21
N ALA A 117 38.46 0.95 -4.78
CA ALA A 117 37.66 0.64 -5.97
C ALA A 117 36.82 -0.66 -5.91
N SER A 118 36.30 -1.02 -4.73
CA SER A 118 35.51 -2.25 -4.51
C SER A 118 34.00 -2.06 -4.31
N VAL A 119 33.50 -0.82 -4.28
CA VAL A 119 32.07 -0.50 -4.10
C VAL A 119 31.50 0.06 -5.41
N ASP A 120 30.47 -0.58 -5.96
CA ASP A 120 29.90 -0.19 -7.26
C ASP A 120 28.73 0.80 -7.13
N LEU A 121 28.05 0.79 -5.98
CA LEU A 121 27.03 1.77 -5.64
C LEU A 121 27.19 2.17 -4.17
N LEU A 122 27.56 3.43 -3.95
CA LEU A 122 27.55 4.07 -2.63
C LEU A 122 26.30 4.93 -2.49
N VAL A 123 25.47 4.65 -1.49
CA VAL A 123 24.26 5.42 -1.17
C VAL A 123 24.48 6.12 0.16
N LEU A 124 24.40 7.44 0.17
CA LEU A 124 24.41 8.25 1.38
C LEU A 124 22.98 8.72 1.66
N ASP A 125 22.37 8.12 2.68
CA ASP A 125 21.07 8.52 3.25
C ASP A 125 21.30 9.19 4.61
N ASP A 126 20.28 9.81 5.21
CA ASP A 126 20.30 10.37 6.58
C ASP A 126 21.48 11.35 6.86
N CYS A 127 21.88 12.11 5.83
CA CYS A 127 22.98 13.09 5.90
C CYS A 127 22.48 14.46 6.37
N GLU A 128 22.71 14.82 7.63
CA GLU A 128 22.12 16.02 8.21
C GLU A 128 22.87 17.35 7.90
N SER A 129 24.16 17.30 7.54
CA SER A 129 25.01 18.47 7.29
C SER A 129 26.07 18.26 6.20
N GLY A 130 26.57 19.35 5.63
CA GLY A 130 27.63 19.36 4.61
C GLY A 130 29.01 18.95 5.12
N GLU A 131 29.34 19.19 6.40
CA GLU A 131 30.58 18.75 7.05
C GLU A 131 30.62 17.22 7.18
N MET A 132 29.54 16.61 7.69
CA MET A 132 29.40 15.15 7.79
C MET A 132 29.54 14.50 6.40
N LEU A 133 28.83 15.08 5.42
CA LEU A 133 28.85 14.62 4.04
C LEU A 133 30.27 14.71 3.43
N ARG A 134 30.98 15.84 3.59
CA ARG A 134 32.38 15.99 3.14
C ARG A 134 33.32 14.97 3.79
N ALA A 135 33.16 14.69 5.09
CA ALA A 135 33.97 13.70 5.80
C ALA A 135 33.74 12.27 5.27
N GLU A 136 32.47 11.86 5.09
CA GLU A 136 32.14 10.52 4.57
C GLU A 136 32.57 10.36 3.10
N LEU A 137 32.32 11.36 2.25
CA LEU A 137 32.78 11.36 0.87
C LEU A 137 34.31 11.27 0.76
N THR A 138 35.06 11.97 1.60
CA THR A 138 36.52 11.89 1.62
C THR A 138 37.01 10.47 1.95
N ALA A 139 36.33 9.77 2.84
CA ALA A 139 36.67 8.39 3.22
C ALA A 139 36.23 7.34 2.19
N TRP A 140 35.05 7.51 1.58
CA TRP A 140 34.41 6.50 0.73
C TRP A 140 34.61 6.67 -0.77
N LEU A 141 34.84 7.88 -1.30
CA LEU A 141 35.11 8.06 -2.74
C LEU A 141 36.30 7.23 -3.27
N PRO A 142 37.40 7.01 -2.51
CA PRO A 142 38.48 6.09 -2.93
C PRO A 142 38.09 4.59 -2.93
N LYS A 143 36.95 4.24 -2.32
CA LYS A 143 36.41 2.88 -2.23
C LYS A 143 35.42 2.59 -3.36
N VAL A 144 34.84 3.63 -3.99
CA VAL A 144 33.95 3.49 -5.15
C VAL A 144 34.76 3.05 -6.38
N SER A 145 34.23 2.10 -7.16
CA SER A 145 34.88 1.58 -8.37
C SER A 145 34.91 2.61 -9.50
N ASP A 146 35.82 2.48 -10.48
CA ASP A 146 36.01 3.48 -11.55
C ASP A 146 34.75 3.70 -12.41
N ASN A 147 33.86 2.71 -12.47
CA ASN A 147 32.55 2.75 -13.14
C ASN A 147 31.37 2.92 -12.16
N GLY A 148 31.65 3.07 -10.87
CA GLY A 148 30.64 3.08 -9.80
C GLY A 148 29.89 4.41 -9.66
N PHE A 149 28.77 4.33 -8.95
CA PHE A 149 27.85 5.45 -8.71
C PHE A 149 27.85 5.88 -7.25
N VAL A 150 27.65 7.18 -7.04
CA VAL A 150 27.36 7.78 -5.73
C VAL A 150 25.97 8.38 -5.78
N ALA A 151 25.06 7.88 -4.95
CA ALA A 151 23.74 8.46 -4.72
C ALA A 151 23.71 9.17 -3.36
N LEU A 152 23.11 10.35 -3.30
CA LEU A 152 22.96 11.16 -2.09
C LEU A 152 21.52 11.60 -1.94
N HIS A 153 20.88 11.20 -0.84
CA HIS A 153 19.57 11.67 -0.42
C HIS A 153 19.70 12.95 0.41
N GLY A 154 18.74 13.87 0.26
CA GLY A 154 18.72 15.13 0.99
C GLY A 154 19.45 16.29 0.31
N ILE A 155 19.68 16.27 -1.01
CA ILE A 155 20.36 17.38 -1.72
C ILE A 155 19.60 18.71 -1.66
N ASP A 156 18.32 18.71 -1.28
CA ASP A 156 17.48 19.89 -1.09
C ASP A 156 17.08 20.09 0.40
N LEU A 157 17.76 19.43 1.34
CA LEU A 157 17.58 19.65 2.78
C LEU A 157 17.99 21.07 3.17
N ASN A 158 16.98 21.90 3.42
CA ASN A 158 17.15 23.28 3.85
C ASN A 158 17.59 23.37 5.33
N ARG A 159 18.90 23.42 5.57
CA ARG A 159 19.52 23.74 6.88
C ARG A 159 19.97 25.20 6.88
N ALA A 160 19.72 25.91 7.98
CA ALA A 160 20.11 27.33 8.12
C ALA A 160 21.63 27.56 8.15
N HIS A 161 22.40 26.52 8.50
CA HIS A 161 23.86 26.48 8.53
C HIS A 161 24.32 25.14 7.94
N ASP A 162 25.32 25.15 7.05
CA ASP A 162 25.96 23.97 6.44
C ASP A 162 24.99 22.94 5.77
N PRO A 163 24.23 23.34 4.74
CA PRO A 163 23.31 22.45 4.03
C PRO A 163 24.05 21.41 3.15
N PRO A 164 23.58 20.14 3.07
CA PRO A 164 24.19 19.10 2.23
C PRO A 164 24.39 19.47 0.75
N ARG A 165 23.54 20.37 0.21
CA ARG A 165 23.64 20.95 -1.13
C ARG A 165 25.05 21.44 -1.48
N GLU A 166 25.73 22.14 -0.57
CA GLU A 166 27.06 22.73 -0.85
C GLU A 166 28.10 21.64 -1.13
N ALA A 167 28.15 20.62 -0.27
CA ALA A 167 29.04 19.47 -0.43
C ALA A 167 28.67 18.59 -1.65
N TRP A 168 27.40 18.57 -2.06
CA TRP A 168 26.97 17.92 -3.29
C TRP A 168 27.42 18.68 -4.55
N ASP A 169 27.33 20.01 -4.57
CA ASP A 169 27.75 20.80 -5.73
C ASP A 169 29.28 20.69 -5.98
N GLU A 170 30.10 20.46 -4.96
CA GLU A 170 31.53 20.08 -5.10
C GLU A 170 31.73 18.79 -5.93
N ILE A 171 30.88 17.77 -5.75
CA ILE A 171 30.86 16.55 -6.57
C ILE A 171 30.38 16.88 -7.99
N LYS A 172 29.25 17.57 -8.10
CA LYS A 172 28.58 17.91 -9.36
C LYS A 172 29.46 18.74 -10.30
N HIS A 173 30.27 19.65 -9.76
CA HIS A 173 31.23 20.44 -10.55
C HIS A 173 32.39 19.62 -11.14
N THR A 174 32.61 18.39 -10.65
CA THR A 174 33.76 17.56 -11.05
C THR A 174 33.37 16.24 -11.74
N ARG A 175 32.08 15.91 -11.82
CA ARG A 175 31.57 14.61 -12.33
C ARG A 175 30.25 14.77 -13.10
N THR A 176 29.95 13.79 -13.94
CA THR A 176 28.64 13.68 -14.59
C THR A 176 27.59 13.30 -13.54
N ALA A 177 26.51 14.08 -13.44
CA ALA A 177 25.51 13.96 -12.38
C ALA A 177 24.06 14.13 -12.89
N ALA A 178 23.12 13.64 -12.09
CA ALA A 178 21.67 13.76 -12.26
C ALA A 178 21.05 14.16 -10.91
N GLU A 179 19.94 14.90 -10.95
CA GLU A 179 19.26 15.43 -9.76
C GLU A 179 17.74 15.28 -9.90
N PHE A 180 17.08 14.85 -8.83
CA PHE A 180 15.64 14.57 -8.76
C PHE A 180 15.07 15.24 -7.51
N HIS A 181 14.32 16.33 -7.68
CA HIS A 181 13.96 17.28 -6.61
C HIS A 181 12.62 16.94 -5.90
N GLU A 182 12.06 15.76 -6.14
CA GLU A 182 10.79 15.30 -5.59
C GLU A 182 10.89 14.91 -4.10
N GLY A 183 10.68 15.87 -3.19
CA GLY A 183 10.65 15.62 -1.74
C GLY A 183 11.74 16.40 -1.01
N ILE A 184 12.87 15.73 -0.70
CA ILE A 184 14.07 16.37 -0.12
C ILE A 184 15.31 16.27 -1.03
N GLY A 185 15.13 15.81 -2.25
CA GLY A 185 16.18 15.73 -3.27
C GLY A 185 16.97 14.42 -3.26
N LEU A 186 17.23 13.86 -4.45
CA LEU A 186 18.22 12.81 -4.68
C LEU A 186 19.20 13.25 -5.76
N GLY A 187 20.49 13.25 -5.46
CA GLY A 187 21.57 13.38 -6.43
C GLY A 187 22.17 12.02 -6.77
N ILE A 188 22.51 11.78 -8.04
CA ILE A 188 23.28 10.60 -8.48
C ILE A 188 24.44 11.06 -9.36
N ALA A 189 25.67 10.60 -9.10
CA ALA A 189 26.87 10.95 -9.86
C ALA A 189 27.72 9.72 -10.20
N ALA A 190 28.34 9.71 -11.38
CA ALA A 190 29.27 8.65 -11.82
C ALA A 190 30.72 9.05 -11.50
N LEU A 191 31.54 8.10 -11.02
CA LEU A 191 32.89 8.42 -10.52
C LEU A 191 33.86 8.94 -11.60
N ARG A 192 33.75 8.44 -12.84
CA ARG A 192 34.48 8.93 -14.03
C ARG A 192 33.56 9.11 -15.24
N GLY A 193 33.85 10.11 -16.06
CA GLY A 193 33.07 10.48 -17.25
C GLY A 193 33.34 9.64 -18.50
N SER A 194 33.54 8.33 -18.41
CA SER A 194 33.83 7.47 -19.58
C SER A 194 33.15 6.09 -19.54
N ALA A 195 31.82 6.08 -19.46
CA ALA A 195 30.96 4.95 -19.83
C ALA A 195 29.74 5.46 -20.63
N ALA A 196 30.02 6.23 -21.69
CA ALA A 196 29.03 7.01 -22.43
C ALA A 196 28.25 6.24 -23.51
N ASP A 197 28.54 4.95 -23.72
CA ASP A 197 27.95 4.14 -24.80
C ASP A 197 27.31 2.80 -24.33
N ASP A 198 27.92 2.07 -23.38
CA ASP A 198 27.62 0.63 -23.18
C ASP A 198 26.43 0.28 -22.25
N SER A 199 25.68 1.26 -21.70
CA SER A 199 24.49 0.94 -20.88
C SER A 199 23.28 1.83 -21.15
N VAL A 200 22.10 1.19 -21.22
CA VAL A 200 20.80 1.85 -21.39
C VAL A 200 20.49 2.82 -20.25
N LEU A 201 20.95 2.50 -19.03
CA LEU A 201 20.72 3.31 -17.83
C LEU A 201 21.55 4.61 -17.82
N THR A 202 22.85 4.54 -18.11
CA THR A 202 23.72 5.74 -18.10
C THR A 202 23.30 6.76 -19.15
N ALA A 203 22.86 6.31 -20.33
CA ALA A 203 22.30 7.18 -21.39
C ALA A 203 20.95 7.84 -21.05
N GLN A 204 20.23 7.34 -20.03
CA GLN A 204 18.99 7.93 -19.52
C GLN A 204 19.26 8.85 -18.32
N LEU A 205 19.99 8.37 -17.31
CA LEU A 205 20.34 9.15 -16.12
C LEU A 205 21.15 10.41 -16.45
N PHE A 206 22.13 10.30 -17.35
CA PHE A 206 23.04 11.38 -17.70
C PHE A 206 22.77 11.96 -19.10
N GLY A 207 21.50 11.92 -19.51
CA GLY A 207 21.00 12.59 -20.72
C GLY A 207 20.97 14.12 -20.59
N SER A 208 20.29 14.79 -21.52
CA SER A 208 20.06 16.23 -21.41
C SER A 208 19.10 16.57 -20.25
N PRO A 209 19.08 17.81 -19.74
CA PRO A 209 18.23 18.20 -18.60
C PRO A 209 16.73 17.92 -18.82
N GLU A 210 16.27 17.98 -20.08
CA GLU A 210 14.91 17.64 -20.46
C GLU A 210 14.63 16.15 -20.21
N ARG A 211 15.57 15.25 -20.57
CA ARG A 211 15.46 13.81 -20.30
C ARG A 211 15.53 13.50 -18.81
N GLN A 212 16.35 14.21 -18.04
CA GLN A 212 16.43 14.05 -16.59
C GLN A 212 15.10 14.42 -15.92
N SER A 213 14.50 15.56 -16.30
CA SER A 213 13.16 15.96 -15.82
C SER A 213 12.06 14.99 -16.28
N GLU A 214 12.14 14.47 -17.50
CA GLU A 214 11.19 13.50 -18.04
C GLU A 214 11.28 12.13 -17.32
N LEU A 215 12.49 11.67 -17.01
CA LEU A 215 12.75 10.47 -16.21
C LEU A 215 12.27 10.64 -14.75
N GLY A 216 12.48 11.82 -14.15
CA GLY A 216 11.95 12.17 -12.84
C GLY A 216 10.42 12.05 -12.78
N ARG A 217 9.71 12.59 -13.79
CA ARG A 217 8.24 12.44 -13.90
C ARG A 217 7.79 11.00 -14.07
N ILE A 218 8.54 10.17 -14.80
CA ILE A 218 8.23 8.73 -14.94
C ILE A 218 8.30 8.06 -13.57
N TYR A 219 9.36 8.27 -12.80
CA TYR A 219 9.47 7.68 -11.46
C TYR A 219 8.49 8.28 -10.45
N GLN A 220 8.16 9.57 -10.57
CA GLN A 220 7.09 10.21 -9.80
C GLN A 220 5.73 9.51 -10.03
N LEU A 221 5.36 9.21 -11.28
CA LEU A 221 4.14 8.48 -11.61
C LEU A 221 4.17 7.02 -11.09
N VAL A 222 5.33 6.35 -11.14
CA VAL A 222 5.46 4.99 -10.55
C VAL A 222 5.32 5.02 -9.04
N ALA A 223 5.91 6.01 -8.37
CA ALA A 223 5.79 6.22 -6.92
C ALA A 223 4.34 6.56 -6.52
N MET A 224 3.64 7.42 -7.28
CA MET A 224 2.22 7.71 -7.07
C MET A 224 1.33 6.47 -7.25
N ARG A 225 1.60 5.62 -8.24
CA ARG A 225 0.92 4.33 -8.42
C ARG A 225 1.17 3.37 -7.24
N ILE A 226 2.39 3.29 -6.72
CA ILE A 226 2.74 2.49 -5.53
C ILE A 226 1.98 3.01 -4.30
N ASP A 227 1.99 4.33 -4.08
CA ASP A 227 1.30 4.98 -2.97
C ASP A 227 -0.23 4.79 -3.04
N ALA A 228 -0.80 4.89 -4.25
CA ALA A 228 -2.21 4.61 -4.50
C ALA A 228 -2.57 3.14 -4.24
N ALA A 229 -1.74 2.19 -4.65
CA ALA A 229 -1.95 0.77 -4.40
C ALA A 229 -1.88 0.44 -2.89
N ALA A 230 -0.85 0.92 -2.18
CA ALA A 230 -0.71 0.73 -0.73
C ALA A 230 -1.84 1.42 0.07
N ARG A 231 -2.37 2.55 -0.43
CA ARG A 231 -3.56 3.20 0.13
C ARG A 231 -4.83 2.41 -0.16
N ALA A 232 -5.01 1.88 -1.37
CA ALA A 232 -6.16 1.08 -1.75
C ALA A 232 -6.22 -0.22 -0.91
N GLU A 233 -5.09 -0.90 -0.74
CA GLU A 233 -4.99 -2.10 0.12
C GLU A 233 -5.33 -1.78 1.58
N ARG A 234 -4.80 -0.68 2.13
CA ARG A 234 -5.15 -0.23 3.49
C ARG A 234 -6.64 0.06 3.62
N LEU A 235 -7.23 0.75 2.64
CA LEU A 235 -8.67 1.03 2.61
C LEU A 235 -9.51 -0.23 2.43
N GLU A 236 -9.06 -1.26 1.68
CA GLU A 236 -9.77 -2.54 1.57
C GLU A 236 -9.73 -3.31 2.90
N ARG A 237 -8.60 -3.31 3.62
CA ARG A 237 -8.51 -3.86 4.99
C ARG A 237 -9.44 -3.12 5.98
N GLU A 238 -9.44 -1.79 5.96
CA GLU A 238 -10.33 -0.97 6.80
C GLU A 238 -11.82 -1.18 6.44
N ASN A 239 -12.14 -1.30 5.14
CA ASN A 239 -13.49 -1.58 4.65
C ASN A 239 -13.95 -2.99 5.03
N ALA A 240 -13.09 -4.01 4.95
CA ALA A 240 -13.39 -5.37 5.42
C ALA A 240 -13.74 -5.40 6.92
N VAL A 241 -12.98 -4.70 7.77
CA VAL A 241 -13.29 -4.56 9.21
C VAL A 241 -14.62 -3.82 9.43
N LEU A 242 -14.98 -2.85 8.58
CA LEU A 242 -16.26 -2.16 8.64
C LEU A 242 -17.42 -2.99 8.06
N GLN A 243 -17.19 -3.87 7.08
CA GLN A 243 -18.17 -4.81 6.54
C GLN A 243 -18.50 -5.92 7.54
N LEU A 244 -17.49 -6.48 8.23
CA LEU A 244 -17.71 -7.39 9.38
C LEU A 244 -18.59 -6.73 10.46
N ARG A 245 -18.31 -5.47 10.79
CA ARG A 245 -19.15 -4.67 11.70
C ARG A 245 -20.54 -4.36 11.14
N GLN A 246 -20.68 -4.19 9.82
CA GLN A 246 -21.98 -3.98 9.19
C GLN A 246 -22.82 -5.26 9.23
N VAL A 247 -22.26 -6.43 8.88
CA VAL A 247 -22.95 -7.72 8.97
C VAL A 247 -23.46 -7.93 10.40
N TRP A 248 -22.59 -7.72 11.40
CA TRP A 248 -22.98 -7.77 12.82
C TRP A 248 -24.09 -6.76 13.19
N LEU A 249 -24.05 -5.53 12.66
CA LEU A 249 -25.10 -4.52 12.85
C LEU A 249 -26.42 -4.87 12.17
N ASP A 250 -26.39 -5.43 10.97
CA ASP A 250 -27.60 -5.81 10.23
C ASP A 250 -28.22 -7.10 10.84
N THR A 251 -27.42 -8.06 11.34
CA THR A 251 -27.89 -9.18 12.19
C THR A 251 -28.52 -8.67 13.50
N LEU A 252 -27.88 -7.73 14.19
CA LEU A 252 -28.44 -7.07 15.38
C LEU A 252 -29.80 -6.39 15.08
N LEU A 253 -29.97 -5.80 13.89
CA LEU A 253 -31.22 -5.19 13.48
C LEU A 253 -32.30 -6.24 13.19
N GLU A 254 -31.97 -7.39 12.59
CA GLU A 254 -32.91 -8.49 12.40
C GLU A 254 -33.36 -9.12 13.72
N ASP A 255 -32.43 -9.43 14.64
CA ASP A 255 -32.77 -10.00 15.95
C ASP A 255 -33.58 -9.01 16.80
N ARG A 256 -33.33 -7.70 16.63
CA ARG A 256 -34.14 -6.64 17.21
C ARG A 256 -35.52 -6.48 16.56
N TRP A 257 -35.67 -6.76 15.26
CA TRP A 257 -36.99 -6.84 14.61
C TRP A 257 -37.80 -8.03 15.14
N LYS A 258 -37.15 -9.20 15.32
CA LYS A 258 -37.75 -10.38 15.97
C LYS A 258 -38.19 -10.05 17.40
N ALA A 259 -37.34 -9.38 18.17
CA ALA A 259 -37.68 -8.90 19.52
C ALA A 259 -38.84 -7.90 19.53
N GLN A 260 -38.92 -6.98 18.56
CA GLN A 260 -40.02 -6.02 18.47
C GLN A 260 -41.38 -6.69 18.20
N ASP A 261 -41.47 -7.66 17.27
CA ASP A 261 -42.75 -8.35 17.05
C ASP A 261 -43.14 -9.24 18.24
N VAL A 262 -42.16 -9.78 18.99
CA VAL A 262 -42.43 -10.42 20.29
C VAL A 262 -42.98 -9.42 21.31
N MET A 263 -42.42 -8.20 21.41
CA MET A 263 -42.96 -7.15 22.28
C MET A 263 -44.35 -6.67 21.83
N ASP A 264 -44.60 -6.55 20.52
CA ASP A 264 -45.92 -6.21 19.98
C ASP A 264 -46.92 -7.35 20.22
N HIS A 265 -46.48 -8.61 20.15
CA HIS A 265 -47.28 -9.78 20.51
C HIS A 265 -47.65 -9.76 22.00
N GLN A 266 -46.68 -9.51 22.87
CA GLN A 266 -46.92 -9.32 24.30
C GLN A 266 -47.83 -8.13 24.57
N ALA A 267 -47.70 -7.00 23.85
CA ALA A 267 -48.59 -5.85 24.02
C ALA A 267 -50.04 -6.17 23.60
N ARG A 268 -50.23 -6.92 22.50
CA ARG A 268 -51.54 -7.44 22.08
C ARG A 268 -52.15 -8.33 23.16
N GLU A 269 -51.36 -9.24 23.75
CA GLU A 269 -51.86 -10.20 24.74
C GLU A 269 -52.00 -9.62 26.16
N ILE A 270 -51.19 -8.64 26.55
CA ILE A 270 -51.37 -7.81 27.76
C ILE A 270 -52.68 -7.01 27.66
N THR A 271 -52.99 -6.47 26.48
CA THR A 271 -54.28 -5.79 26.23
C THR A 271 -55.46 -6.77 26.37
N ARG A 272 -55.32 -7.98 25.83
CA ARG A 272 -56.31 -9.07 25.94
C ARG A 272 -56.52 -9.53 27.39
N LEU A 273 -55.43 -9.73 28.14
CA LEU A 273 -55.47 -10.13 29.54
C LEU A 273 -56.04 -9.02 30.44
N GLY A 274 -55.70 -7.76 30.19
CA GLY A 274 -56.31 -6.61 30.88
C GLY A 274 -57.84 -6.56 30.71
N ALA A 275 -58.35 -6.94 29.54
CA ALA A 275 -59.78 -7.06 29.29
C ALA A 275 -60.44 -8.23 30.04
N LEU A 276 -59.73 -9.35 30.29
CA LEU A 276 -60.22 -10.43 31.16
C LEU A 276 -60.18 -10.06 32.65
N VAL A 277 -59.12 -9.37 33.09
CA VAL A 277 -58.95 -8.96 34.50
C VAL A 277 -60.02 -7.96 34.93
N ALA A 278 -60.49 -7.10 34.03
CA ALA A 278 -61.62 -6.20 34.28
C ALA A 278 -62.93 -6.93 34.66
N ASP A 279 -63.04 -8.22 34.36
CA ASP A 279 -64.23 -9.06 34.60
C ASP A 279 -64.07 -9.99 35.84
N SER A 280 -62.92 -9.93 36.55
CA SER A 280 -62.54 -10.87 37.62
C SER A 280 -62.08 -10.17 38.91
N THR A 281 -62.83 -10.31 40.00
CA THR A 281 -62.72 -9.44 41.20
C THR A 281 -61.87 -10.00 42.36
N LEU A 282 -60.61 -10.37 42.11
CA LEU A 282 -59.59 -10.56 43.17
C LEU A 282 -58.20 -10.02 42.76
N ASP A 283 -57.44 -9.52 43.75
CA ASP A 283 -56.05 -9.02 43.67
C ASP A 283 -55.70 -7.98 42.59
N LEU A 284 -56.52 -6.94 42.52
CA LEU A 284 -56.31 -5.76 41.66
C LEU A 284 -55.00 -4.96 41.92
N VAL A 285 -54.45 -4.95 43.15
CA VAL A 285 -53.38 -4.01 43.52
C VAL A 285 -51.99 -4.43 43.05
N ASP A 286 -51.59 -5.68 43.31
CA ASP A 286 -50.30 -6.22 42.84
C ASP A 286 -50.25 -6.24 41.30
N LEU A 287 -51.37 -6.62 40.66
CA LEU A 287 -51.44 -6.61 39.20
C LEU A 287 -51.30 -5.19 38.61
N GLN A 288 -51.93 -4.17 39.21
CA GLN A 288 -51.77 -2.77 38.78
C GLN A 288 -50.33 -2.27 38.94
N GLN A 289 -49.62 -2.63 40.01
CA GLN A 289 -48.22 -2.25 40.19
C GLN A 289 -47.30 -2.89 39.14
N ARG A 290 -47.50 -4.19 38.85
CA ARG A 290 -46.78 -4.89 37.77
C ARG A 290 -47.08 -4.30 36.39
N PHE A 291 -48.32 -3.89 36.13
CA PHE A 291 -48.73 -3.26 34.87
C PHE A 291 -48.10 -1.87 34.67
N ALA A 292 -47.89 -1.11 35.74
CA ALA A 292 -47.19 0.17 35.69
C ALA A 292 -45.69 -0.01 35.36
N ALA A 293 -45.00 -0.91 36.05
CA ALA A 293 -43.58 -1.20 35.80
C ALA A 293 -43.33 -1.66 34.34
N LEU A 294 -44.13 -2.61 33.85
CA LEU A 294 -44.10 -3.06 32.45
C LEU A 294 -44.35 -1.94 31.42
N HIS A 295 -45.00 -0.85 31.82
CA HIS A 295 -45.19 0.31 30.94
C HIS A 295 -43.98 1.25 30.94
N GLU A 296 -43.36 1.49 32.10
CA GLU A 296 -42.13 2.30 32.22
C GLU A 296 -40.95 1.61 31.52
N ASP A 297 -40.74 0.30 31.74
CA ASP A 297 -39.70 -0.49 31.06
C ASP A 297 -39.83 -0.42 29.53
N ARG A 298 -41.07 -0.47 29.03
CA ARG A 298 -41.37 -0.36 27.58
C ARG A 298 -41.07 1.04 27.03
N VAL A 299 -41.33 2.10 27.78
CA VAL A 299 -41.00 3.48 27.35
C VAL A 299 -39.49 3.67 27.32
N ALA A 300 -38.77 3.22 28.34
CA ALA A 300 -37.30 3.26 28.36
C ALA A 300 -36.67 2.49 27.18
N ALA A 301 -37.18 1.29 26.87
CA ALA A 301 -36.76 0.53 25.69
C ALA A 301 -37.02 1.28 24.36
N GLN A 302 -38.15 1.98 24.26
CA GLN A 302 -38.54 2.76 23.07
C GLN A 302 -37.68 4.03 22.87
N GLU A 303 -37.17 4.64 23.94
CA GLU A 303 -36.25 5.78 23.86
C GLU A 303 -34.84 5.33 23.43
N VAL A 304 -34.28 4.31 24.09
CA VAL A 304 -33.00 3.68 23.70
C VAL A 304 -33.03 3.19 22.23
N MET A 305 -34.18 2.67 21.78
CA MET A 305 -34.42 2.29 20.39
C MET A 305 -34.17 3.46 19.41
N ASN A 306 -34.66 4.66 19.73
CA ASN A 306 -34.57 5.83 18.85
C ASN A 306 -33.13 6.38 18.77
N GLU A 307 -32.41 6.41 19.90
CA GLU A 307 -30.99 6.78 19.93
C GLU A 307 -30.15 5.87 19.02
N GLN A 308 -30.32 4.55 19.16
CA GLN A 308 -29.59 3.56 18.34
C GLN A 308 -29.90 3.69 16.85
N MET A 309 -31.13 4.02 16.44
CA MET A 309 -31.47 4.23 15.03
C MET A 309 -30.69 5.43 14.44
N THR A 310 -30.46 6.45 15.26
CA THR A 310 -29.68 7.65 14.89
C THR A 310 -28.19 7.31 14.72
N GLU A 311 -27.66 6.41 15.55
CA GLU A 311 -26.27 5.93 15.45
C GLU A 311 -26.04 5.04 14.21
N VAL A 312 -26.95 4.11 13.91
CA VAL A 312 -26.91 3.30 12.68
C VAL A 312 -26.93 4.18 11.43
N SER A 313 -27.76 5.24 11.42
CA SER A 313 -27.81 6.23 10.34
C SER A 313 -26.44 6.91 10.15
N SER A 314 -25.80 7.34 11.24
CA SER A 314 -24.46 7.96 11.21
C SER A 314 -23.38 7.01 10.67
N LEU A 315 -23.40 5.73 11.06
CA LEU A 315 -22.45 4.73 10.58
C LEU A 315 -22.63 4.43 9.09
N ARG A 316 -23.88 4.30 8.61
CA ARG A 316 -24.18 4.12 7.17
C ARG A 316 -23.74 5.34 6.34
N SER A 317 -23.85 6.57 6.87
CA SER A 317 -23.28 7.76 6.22
C SER A 317 -21.75 7.73 6.13
N ARG A 318 -21.05 7.22 7.17
CA ARG A 318 -19.58 7.08 7.15
C ARG A 318 -19.10 6.01 6.17
N PHE A 319 -19.82 4.89 6.07
CA PHE A 319 -19.54 3.85 5.07
C PHE A 319 -19.61 4.40 3.65
N ALA A 320 -20.67 5.15 3.31
CA ALA A 320 -20.83 5.77 2.00
C ALA A 320 -19.70 6.75 1.64
N ALA A 321 -19.13 7.46 2.63
CA ALA A 321 -17.99 8.34 2.41
C ALA A 321 -16.68 7.56 2.13
N LEU A 322 -16.38 6.53 2.93
CA LEU A 322 -15.18 5.70 2.75
C LEU A 322 -15.21 4.90 1.44
N GLU A 323 -16.38 4.40 1.04
CA GLU A 323 -16.54 3.71 -0.24
C GLU A 323 -16.37 4.69 -1.43
N HIS A 324 -16.80 5.95 -1.29
CA HIS A 324 -16.52 7.00 -2.27
C HIS A 324 -15.02 7.32 -2.36
N ASP A 325 -14.33 7.46 -1.22
CA ASP A 325 -12.87 7.67 -1.18
C ASP A 325 -12.10 6.50 -1.79
N ARG A 326 -12.57 5.26 -1.58
CA ARG A 326 -12.01 4.04 -2.19
C ARG A 326 -12.16 4.04 -3.71
N VAL A 327 -13.34 4.39 -4.22
CA VAL A 327 -13.58 4.52 -5.66
C VAL A 327 -12.74 5.65 -6.26
N ALA A 328 -12.65 6.81 -5.61
CA ALA A 328 -11.81 7.91 -6.08
C ALA A 328 -10.31 7.54 -6.13
N ALA A 329 -9.81 6.76 -5.16
CA ALA A 329 -8.44 6.24 -5.19
C ALA A 329 -8.20 5.25 -6.35
N GLN A 330 -9.18 4.40 -6.66
CA GLN A 330 -9.15 3.49 -7.82
C GLN A 330 -9.19 4.28 -9.15
N GLU A 331 -10.07 5.27 -9.28
CA GLU A 331 -10.17 6.13 -10.47
C GLU A 331 -8.85 6.87 -10.74
N VAL A 332 -8.18 7.39 -9.72
CA VAL A 332 -6.83 8.00 -9.85
C VAL A 332 -5.80 6.97 -10.33
N MET A 333 -5.82 5.73 -9.82
CA MET A 333 -4.90 4.69 -10.27
C MET A 333 -5.12 4.32 -11.75
N ASP A 334 -6.37 4.20 -12.19
CA ASP A 334 -6.72 3.88 -13.58
C ASP A 334 -6.44 5.05 -14.54
N GLU A 335 -6.62 6.30 -14.09
CA GLU A 335 -6.22 7.50 -14.83
C GLU A 335 -4.69 7.59 -14.98
N GLN A 336 -3.93 7.34 -13.91
CA GLN A 336 -2.46 7.31 -13.97
C GLN A 336 -1.93 6.15 -14.83
N MET A 337 -2.53 4.96 -14.77
CA MET A 337 -2.20 3.86 -15.67
C MET A 337 -2.49 4.22 -17.14
N THR A 338 -3.56 4.97 -17.39
CA THR A 338 -3.90 5.48 -18.73
C THR A 338 -2.90 6.55 -19.20
N GLU A 339 -2.46 7.46 -18.33
CA GLU A 339 -1.41 8.44 -18.67
C GLU A 339 -0.05 7.77 -18.90
N ILE A 340 0.37 6.82 -18.06
CA ILE A 340 1.59 6.03 -18.26
C ILE A 340 1.55 5.30 -19.61
N SER A 341 0.40 4.71 -19.98
CA SER A 341 0.20 4.06 -21.29
C SER A 341 0.25 5.05 -22.47
N SER A 342 -0.35 6.25 -22.29
CA SER A 342 -0.29 7.36 -23.25
C SER A 342 1.13 7.91 -23.44
N LEU A 343 1.92 8.01 -22.36
CA LEU A 343 3.32 8.39 -22.39
C LEU A 343 4.16 7.33 -23.12
N ARG A 344 4.05 6.05 -22.74
CA ARG A 344 4.70 4.91 -23.44
C ARG A 344 4.43 4.94 -24.94
N SER A 345 3.18 5.20 -25.34
CA SER A 345 2.77 5.29 -26.74
C SER A 345 3.37 6.50 -27.47
N ARG A 346 3.41 7.67 -26.83
CA ARG A 346 4.09 8.88 -27.36
C ARG A 346 5.60 8.67 -27.51
N PHE A 347 6.25 7.99 -26.55
CA PHE A 347 7.68 7.67 -26.65
C PHE A 347 7.99 6.67 -27.76
N ALA A 348 7.12 5.68 -28.00
CA ALA A 348 7.30 4.76 -29.13
C ALA A 348 7.28 5.48 -30.49
N ALA A 349 6.42 6.52 -30.63
CA ALA A 349 6.43 7.38 -31.82
C ALA A 349 7.69 8.25 -31.91
N LEU A 350 8.08 8.92 -30.82
CA LEU A 350 9.29 9.76 -30.79
C LEU A 350 10.59 8.97 -31.02
N GLU A 351 10.66 7.72 -30.56
CA GLU A 351 11.78 6.81 -30.84
C GLU A 351 11.83 6.44 -32.34
N HIS A 352 10.68 6.20 -32.97
CA HIS A 352 10.59 5.93 -34.40
C HIS A 352 10.99 7.16 -35.25
N ASP A 353 10.50 8.34 -34.89
CA ASP A 353 10.87 9.61 -35.51
C ASP A 353 12.37 9.91 -35.33
N ARG A 354 12.96 9.59 -34.16
CA ARG A 354 14.41 9.70 -33.92
C ARG A 354 15.23 8.80 -34.83
N VAL A 355 14.82 7.54 -35.02
CA VAL A 355 15.49 6.60 -35.94
C VAL A 355 15.39 7.11 -37.39
N ALA A 356 14.21 7.56 -37.82
CA ALA A 356 14.02 8.15 -39.15
C ALA A 356 14.88 9.42 -39.35
N ALA A 357 14.99 10.28 -38.33
CA ALA A 357 15.84 11.46 -38.36
C ALA A 357 17.33 11.10 -38.45
N GLN A 358 17.79 10.07 -37.73
CA GLN A 358 19.17 9.56 -37.84
C GLN A 358 19.46 9.06 -39.25
N GLU A 359 18.57 8.28 -39.87
CA GLU A 359 18.77 7.86 -41.26
C GLU A 359 18.84 9.05 -42.25
N VAL A 360 18.15 10.16 -41.97
CA VAL A 360 18.24 11.38 -42.78
C VAL A 360 19.59 12.09 -42.56
N MET A 361 20.05 12.20 -41.31
CA MET A 361 21.38 12.71 -40.97
C MET A 361 22.48 11.89 -41.66
N ASP A 362 22.42 10.55 -41.59
CA ASP A 362 23.38 9.65 -42.21
C ASP A 362 23.35 9.71 -43.75
N ARG A 363 22.20 10.06 -44.35
CA ARG A 363 22.09 10.33 -45.80
C ARG A 363 22.71 11.68 -46.16
N GLN A 364 22.49 12.72 -45.34
CA GLN A 364 23.11 14.04 -45.54
C GLN A 364 24.62 14.01 -45.34
N ALA A 365 25.14 13.27 -44.36
CA ALA A 365 26.57 13.09 -44.14
C ALA A 365 27.27 12.50 -45.38
N ARG A 366 26.71 11.44 -45.97
CA ARG A 366 27.21 10.85 -47.23
C ARG A 366 27.13 11.83 -48.41
N GLN A 367 26.07 12.65 -48.51
CA GLN A 367 25.99 13.70 -49.53
C GLN A 367 27.02 14.82 -49.32
N ILE A 368 27.34 15.18 -48.08
CA ILE A 368 28.40 16.14 -47.75
C ILE A 368 29.76 15.58 -48.14
N GLU A 369 30.02 14.30 -47.88
CA GLU A 369 31.26 13.61 -48.26
C GLU A 369 31.43 13.53 -49.80
N GLU A 370 30.37 13.16 -50.55
CA GLU A 370 30.36 13.22 -52.03
C GLU A 370 30.61 14.65 -52.55
N LEU A 371 30.02 15.67 -51.91
CA LEU A 371 30.21 17.07 -52.28
C LEU A 371 31.62 17.58 -51.95
N GLN A 372 32.24 17.11 -50.86
CA GLN A 372 33.62 17.40 -50.51
C GLN A 372 34.59 16.76 -51.52
N GLN A 373 34.39 15.49 -51.89
CA GLN A 373 35.19 14.84 -52.94
C GLN A 373 35.09 15.59 -54.28
N ARG A 374 33.88 16.01 -54.68
CA ARG A 374 33.66 16.86 -55.86
C ARG A 374 34.27 18.26 -55.74
N PHE A 375 34.25 18.87 -54.56
CA PHE A 375 34.90 20.15 -54.32
C PHE A 375 36.41 20.03 -54.49
N ASP A 376 37.02 18.96 -53.99
CA ASP A 376 38.45 18.67 -54.16
C ASP A 376 38.82 18.37 -55.62
N GLU A 377 37.96 17.69 -56.39
CA GLU A 377 38.13 17.53 -57.84
C GLU A 377 38.12 18.89 -58.55
N LEU A 378 37.09 19.72 -58.29
CA LEU A 378 36.99 21.06 -58.85
C LEU A 378 38.15 21.98 -58.38
N HIS A 379 38.69 21.78 -57.18
CA HIS A 379 39.83 22.52 -56.67
C HIS A 379 41.13 22.09 -57.38
N ARG A 380 41.34 20.78 -57.56
CA ARG A 380 42.45 20.23 -58.38
C ARG A 380 42.38 20.74 -59.82
N ASP A 381 41.19 20.76 -60.42
CA ASP A 381 41.00 21.25 -61.80
C ASP A 381 41.13 22.78 -61.91
N ARG A 382 40.72 23.54 -60.88
CA ARG A 382 41.01 24.98 -60.79
C ARG A 382 42.52 25.25 -60.71
N ILE A 383 43.28 24.44 -59.96
CA ILE A 383 44.75 24.56 -59.90
C ILE A 383 45.38 24.25 -61.26
N LYS A 384 44.92 23.20 -61.96
CA LYS A 384 45.35 22.91 -63.35
C LYS A 384 45.02 24.08 -64.29
N ALA A 385 43.82 24.64 -64.20
CA ALA A 385 43.39 25.78 -65.01
C ALA A 385 44.22 27.04 -64.72
N GLN A 386 44.59 27.28 -63.45
CA GLN A 386 45.49 28.37 -63.09
C GLN A 386 46.88 28.18 -63.70
N LEU A 387 47.48 26.98 -63.58
CA LEU A 387 48.76 26.65 -64.23
C LEU A 387 48.72 26.84 -65.76
N ILE A 388 47.60 26.51 -66.40
CA ILE A 388 47.38 26.74 -67.84
C ILE A 388 47.27 28.26 -68.14
N MET A 389 46.54 29.03 -67.33
CA MET A 389 46.43 30.48 -67.48
C MET A 389 47.75 31.20 -67.23
N ASP A 390 48.55 30.76 -66.26
CA ASP A 390 49.87 31.32 -65.96
C ASP A 390 50.85 31.01 -67.11
N HIS A 391 50.80 29.80 -67.68
CA HIS A 391 51.56 29.46 -68.89
C HIS A 391 51.10 30.29 -70.11
N GLN A 392 49.79 30.49 -70.29
CA GLN A 392 49.26 31.37 -71.34
C GLN A 392 49.64 32.84 -71.13
N LEU A 393 49.73 33.29 -69.88
CA LEU A 393 50.18 34.63 -69.52
C LEU A 393 51.67 34.82 -69.84
N ASP A 394 52.52 33.81 -69.61
CA ASP A 394 53.93 33.85 -70.02
C ASP A 394 54.12 33.74 -71.54
N GLN A 395 53.30 32.92 -72.22
CA GLN A 395 53.21 32.93 -73.70
C GLN A 395 52.81 34.33 -74.21
N LEU A 396 51.86 35.00 -73.53
CA LEU A 396 51.45 36.37 -73.86
C LEU A 396 52.55 37.40 -73.57
N LYS A 397 53.31 37.30 -72.47
CA LYS A 397 54.49 38.15 -72.21
C LYS A 397 55.54 37.99 -73.32
N GLN A 398 55.83 36.75 -73.73
CA GLN A 398 56.73 36.48 -74.86
C GLN A 398 56.18 37.04 -76.19
N TRP A 399 54.88 36.97 -76.41
CA TRP A 399 54.22 37.59 -77.56
C TRP A 399 54.24 39.11 -77.52
N VAL A 400 54.09 39.74 -76.35
CA VAL A 400 54.24 41.19 -76.17
C VAL A 400 55.68 41.62 -76.45
N GLY A 401 56.68 40.93 -75.90
CA GLY A 401 58.10 41.22 -76.21
C GLY A 401 58.43 41.04 -77.71
N LYS A 402 57.89 39.99 -78.36
CA LYS A 402 57.96 39.84 -79.83
C LYS A 402 57.21 40.95 -80.56
N ASN A 403 56.08 41.42 -80.04
CA ASN A 403 55.31 42.51 -80.63
C ASN A 403 55.98 43.88 -80.42
N GLU A 404 56.75 44.08 -79.36
CA GLU A 404 57.60 45.26 -79.16
C GLU A 404 58.81 45.23 -80.11
N GLN A 405 59.45 44.07 -80.30
CA GLN A 405 60.47 43.87 -81.33
C GLN A 405 59.89 44.11 -82.74
N LEU A 406 58.72 43.56 -83.05
CA LEU A 406 58.00 43.78 -84.31
C LEU A 406 57.51 45.22 -84.45
N THR A 407 57.15 45.91 -83.36
CA THR A 407 56.77 47.34 -83.39
C THR A 407 57.98 48.23 -83.59
N THR A 408 59.15 47.85 -83.05
CA THR A 408 60.43 48.53 -83.29
C THR A 408 60.87 48.33 -84.75
N ALA A 409 60.84 47.09 -85.25
CA ALA A 409 61.09 46.77 -86.66
C ALA A 409 60.06 47.44 -87.59
N TYR A 410 58.78 47.47 -87.22
CA TYR A 410 57.73 48.18 -87.95
C TYR A 410 57.96 49.69 -87.92
N ASN A 411 58.42 50.29 -86.83
CA ASN A 411 58.72 51.72 -86.77
C ASN A 411 59.97 52.06 -87.61
N ALA A 412 60.98 51.19 -87.67
CA ALA A 412 62.10 51.32 -88.60
C ALA A 412 61.65 51.18 -90.07
N LEU A 413 60.86 50.14 -90.38
CA LEU A 413 60.25 49.92 -91.70
C LEU A 413 59.26 51.05 -92.06
N LYS A 414 58.62 51.68 -91.08
CA LYS A 414 57.73 52.85 -91.23
C LYS A 414 58.51 54.15 -91.38
N ALA A 415 59.73 54.26 -90.85
CA ALA A 415 60.66 55.33 -91.18
C ALA A 415 61.08 55.20 -92.66
N GLN A 416 61.56 54.03 -93.09
CA GLN A 416 61.83 53.70 -94.50
C GLN A 416 60.61 53.88 -95.40
N LEU A 417 59.41 53.48 -94.95
CA LEU A 417 58.16 53.69 -95.67
C LEU A 417 57.69 55.15 -95.63
N SER A 418 58.12 55.97 -94.65
CA SER A 418 57.84 57.40 -94.64
C SER A 418 58.76 58.15 -95.62
N GLU A 419 60.00 57.69 -95.75
CA GLU A 419 60.97 58.13 -96.76
C GLU A 419 60.51 57.71 -98.17
N GLN A 420 60.18 56.43 -98.39
CA GLN A 420 59.56 55.97 -99.63
C GLN A 420 58.24 56.68 -99.90
N LYS A 421 57.37 56.94 -98.90
CA LYS A 421 56.17 57.77 -99.06
C LYS A 421 56.48 59.26 -99.24
N ARG A 422 57.70 59.74 -98.98
CA ARG A 422 58.12 61.10 -99.35
C ARG A 422 58.29 61.15 -100.85
N THR A 423 59.10 60.26 -101.43
CA THR A 423 59.19 60.05 -102.89
C THR A 423 57.84 59.71 -103.54
N LEU A 424 57.04 58.83 -102.94
CA LEU A 424 55.74 58.42 -103.46
C LEU A 424 54.65 59.48 -103.21
N LYS A 425 54.86 60.48 -102.35
CA LYS A 425 53.99 61.68 -102.27
C LYS A 425 54.38 62.71 -103.33
N THR A 426 55.67 62.84 -103.65
CA THR A 426 56.13 63.52 -104.88
C THR A 426 55.47 62.90 -106.11
N ALA A 427 55.39 61.57 -106.19
CA ALA A 427 54.71 60.87 -107.28
C ALA A 427 53.16 60.94 -107.21
N LYS A 428 52.55 60.78 -106.03
CA LYS A 428 51.09 60.65 -105.89
C LYS A 428 50.32 61.98 -105.87
N ASN A 429 51.02 63.11 -105.73
CA ASN A 429 50.47 64.41 -106.12
C ASN A 429 50.06 64.43 -107.62
N ASN A 430 50.69 63.61 -108.47
CA ASN A 430 50.31 63.47 -109.89
C ASN A 430 49.07 62.56 -110.09
N CYS A 431 48.62 61.84 -109.07
CA CYS A 431 47.60 60.76 -109.19
C CYS A 431 46.45 60.87 -108.17
N ARG A 432 45.90 62.07 -107.95
CA ARG A 432 44.60 62.27 -107.28
C ARG A 432 43.46 62.43 -108.32
N LYS A 433 43.07 61.31 -108.97
CA LYS A 433 41.84 61.22 -109.79
C LYS A 433 41.04 59.95 -109.41
N ASN A 434 39.85 60.15 -108.83
CA ASN A 434 38.74 59.20 -108.68
C ASN A 434 38.92 58.01 -107.69
N GLY A 435 37.81 57.34 -107.27
CA GLY A 435 37.79 56.20 -106.33
C GLY A 435 36.41 55.90 -105.67
N ARG A 436 36.40 55.11 -104.57
CA ARG A 436 35.29 54.63 -103.67
C ARG A 436 34.86 53.14 -103.81
N CYS A 437 34.14 52.60 -102.80
CA CYS A 437 33.87 51.18 -102.49
C CYS A 437 32.40 50.97 -101.95
N PHE A 438 31.87 49.73 -101.74
CA PHE A 438 30.61 49.47 -100.98
C PHE A 438 30.38 48.04 -100.37
N ARG A 439 29.17 47.73 -99.81
CA ARG A 439 28.75 46.60 -98.90
C ARG A 439 27.30 46.05 -99.16
N ILE A 440 26.91 44.87 -98.61
CA ILE A 440 25.57 44.15 -98.55
C ILE A 440 25.59 43.16 -97.32
N ALA A 441 24.57 42.57 -96.64
CA ALA A 441 23.15 42.82 -96.22
C ALA A 441 22.70 41.79 -95.09
N THR A 442 21.41 41.49 -94.82
CA THR A 442 20.84 40.78 -93.61
C THR A 442 19.58 39.88 -93.84
N ASP A 443 19.11 39.09 -92.82
CA ASP A 443 17.68 38.95 -92.30
C ASP A 443 17.32 37.64 -91.51
N ALA A 444 16.15 37.54 -90.80
CA ALA A 444 15.80 36.50 -89.79
C ALA A 444 14.26 36.23 -89.49
N LYS A 445 13.87 35.23 -88.64
CA LYS A 445 12.48 34.95 -88.09
C LYS A 445 12.45 34.04 -86.78
N PRO A 446 11.32 33.75 -86.06
CA PRO A 446 11.26 33.75 -84.57
C PRO A 446 10.62 32.53 -83.80
N GLN A 447 10.33 32.70 -82.48
CA GLN A 447 9.94 31.70 -81.44
C GLN A 447 8.42 31.60 -81.04
N ARG A 448 8.08 30.68 -80.09
CA ARG A 448 6.81 30.55 -79.34
C ARG A 448 7.01 30.57 -77.80
N SER A 449 5.93 30.63 -77.01
CA SER A 449 5.92 31.19 -75.63
C SER A 449 5.49 30.24 -74.48
N ILE A 450 5.53 30.77 -73.25
CA ILE A 450 5.54 30.07 -71.95
C ILE A 450 4.23 29.37 -71.49
N PRO A 451 2.99 29.80 -71.81
CA PRO A 451 1.77 29.27 -71.16
C PRO A 451 1.57 27.75 -71.23
N GLU A 452 2.06 27.11 -72.30
CA GLU A 452 1.95 25.66 -72.51
C GLU A 452 2.68 24.81 -71.44
N LYS A 453 3.59 25.40 -70.66
CA LYS A 453 4.34 24.69 -69.60
C LYS A 453 3.60 24.59 -68.25
N ILE A 454 2.64 25.48 -67.96
CA ILE A 454 2.10 25.63 -66.59
C ILE A 454 0.88 24.72 -66.34
N ILE A 455 0.13 24.38 -67.38
CA ILE A 455 -1.14 23.61 -67.28
C ILE A 455 -0.94 22.17 -66.80
N ARG A 456 0.29 21.62 -66.85
CA ARG A 456 0.57 20.20 -66.57
C ARG A 456 0.77 19.85 -65.09
N GLU A 457 1.07 20.82 -64.22
CA GLU A 457 1.28 20.58 -62.78
C GLU A 457 -0.03 20.57 -61.97
N LEU A 458 -1.04 21.34 -62.39
CA LEU A 458 -2.27 21.59 -61.62
C LEU A 458 -3.33 20.47 -61.73
N GLN A 459 -2.94 19.24 -62.09
CA GLN A 459 -3.84 18.08 -62.25
C GLN A 459 -3.69 16.99 -61.18
N ARG A 460 -2.97 17.24 -60.08
CA ARG A 460 -2.75 16.27 -58.99
C ARG A 460 -3.49 16.57 -57.68
N ILE A 461 -4.82 16.39 -57.78
CA ILE A 461 -5.68 15.76 -56.76
C ILE A 461 -6.03 16.59 -55.49
N PRO A 462 -7.21 16.36 -54.85
CA PRO A 462 -7.94 17.47 -54.21
C PRO A 462 -8.55 17.18 -52.80
N ALA A 463 -9.30 18.17 -52.31
CA ALA A 463 -10.53 18.03 -51.50
C ALA A 463 -10.48 17.30 -50.14
N ASN A 464 -10.65 18.05 -49.03
CA ASN A 464 -11.98 18.23 -48.41
C ASN A 464 -11.95 19.06 -47.09
N LEU A 465 -12.09 20.38 -47.24
CA LEU A 465 -12.60 21.29 -46.20
C LEU A 465 -13.62 22.20 -46.94
N THR A 466 -14.89 22.35 -46.55
CA THR A 466 -15.56 22.15 -45.26
C THR A 466 -17.02 21.71 -45.42
N ARG A 467 -17.62 21.09 -44.39
CA ARG A 467 -19.09 21.17 -44.20
C ARG A 467 -19.52 20.97 -42.73
N ALA A 468 -19.83 22.07 -42.04
CA ALA A 468 -20.46 22.04 -40.72
C ALA A 468 -22.00 22.02 -40.81
N ARG A 469 -22.65 21.71 -39.67
CA ARG A 469 -24.10 21.59 -39.38
C ARG A 469 -24.80 20.27 -39.75
N LYS A 470 -25.15 19.51 -38.71
CA LYS A 470 -26.55 19.18 -38.36
C LYS A 470 -26.70 19.06 -36.83
N GLN A 471 -27.94 19.01 -36.33
CA GLN A 471 -28.28 19.20 -34.91
C GLN A 471 -28.22 17.91 -34.09
N ALA A 472 -28.06 18.05 -32.77
CA ALA A 472 -28.13 16.95 -31.81
C ALA A 472 -29.59 16.48 -31.55
N PRO A 473 -29.81 15.19 -31.22
CA PRO A 473 -31.08 14.71 -30.68
C PRO A 473 -31.29 15.16 -29.22
N PRO A 474 -32.53 15.18 -28.72
CA PRO A 474 -32.81 15.59 -27.33
C PRO A 474 -32.30 14.57 -26.31
N ALA A 475 -31.91 15.05 -25.13
CA ALA A 475 -31.51 14.20 -24.02
C ALA A 475 -32.68 13.32 -23.52
N LYS A 476 -32.38 12.06 -23.20
CA LYS A 476 -33.27 11.22 -22.41
C LYS A 476 -33.03 11.52 -20.93
N SER A 477 -34.09 11.58 -20.14
CA SER A 477 -34.00 11.59 -18.68
C SER A 477 -33.33 10.30 -18.18
N PRO A 478 -32.61 10.35 -17.03
CA PRO A 478 -32.02 9.16 -16.44
C PRO A 478 -33.11 8.16 -16.02
N PRO A 479 -32.84 6.84 -16.07
CA PRO A 479 -33.70 5.87 -15.41
C PRO A 479 -33.67 6.08 -13.89
N PRO A 480 -34.70 5.65 -13.14
CA PRO A 480 -34.61 5.59 -11.68
C PRO A 480 -33.44 4.68 -11.26
N PRO A 481 -32.86 4.89 -10.07
CA PRO A 481 -31.75 4.07 -9.59
C PRO A 481 -32.18 2.59 -9.57
N ARG A 482 -31.43 1.75 -10.31
CA ARG A 482 -31.51 0.30 -10.17
C ARG A 482 -31.16 -0.02 -8.71
N ALA A 483 -32.00 -0.80 -8.03
CA ALA A 483 -31.64 -1.32 -6.72
C ALA A 483 -30.29 -2.04 -6.85
N LEU A 484 -29.37 -1.79 -5.92
CA LEU A 484 -28.10 -2.51 -5.89
C LEU A 484 -28.42 -4.00 -5.77
N GLU A 485 -28.06 -4.77 -6.79
CA GLU A 485 -27.91 -6.21 -6.63
C GLU A 485 -26.84 -6.42 -5.54
N PRO A 486 -27.07 -7.30 -4.55
CA PRO A 486 -26.07 -7.56 -3.53
C PRO A 486 -24.76 -7.99 -4.21
N PRO A 487 -23.60 -7.59 -3.66
CA PRO A 487 -22.32 -7.99 -4.25
C PRO A 487 -22.28 -9.52 -4.39
N PRO A 488 -21.73 -10.06 -5.49
CA PRO A 488 -21.61 -11.49 -5.66
C PRO A 488 -20.85 -12.05 -4.46
N ASP A 489 -21.33 -13.18 -3.93
CA ASP A 489 -20.76 -13.80 -2.74
C ASP A 489 -19.26 -14.07 -2.96
N ARG A 490 -18.42 -13.23 -2.34
CA ARG A 490 -16.97 -13.28 -2.46
C ARG A 490 -16.37 -14.43 -1.67
N TYR A 491 -17.13 -15.07 -0.78
CA TYR A 491 -16.56 -16.04 0.15
C TYR A 491 -16.11 -17.36 -0.52
N PRO A 492 -16.86 -17.95 -1.49
CA PRO A 492 -16.36 -19.04 -2.31
C PRO A 492 -15.09 -18.70 -3.13
N GLN A 493 -14.89 -17.43 -3.49
CA GLN A 493 -13.64 -16.98 -4.12
C GLN A 493 -12.51 -16.89 -3.09
N TRP A 494 -12.76 -16.29 -1.92
CA TRP A 494 -11.80 -16.22 -0.82
C TRP A 494 -11.30 -17.61 -0.41
N ILE A 495 -12.21 -18.59 -0.24
CA ILE A 495 -11.88 -19.99 0.05
C ILE A 495 -10.92 -20.55 -1.02
N ALA A 496 -11.21 -20.34 -2.30
CA ALA A 496 -10.39 -20.82 -3.41
C ALA A 496 -9.04 -20.10 -3.58
N GLU A 497 -8.84 -18.96 -2.90
CA GLU A 497 -7.62 -18.15 -2.93
C GLU A 497 -6.75 -18.34 -1.67
N HIS A 498 -7.34 -18.76 -0.53
CA HIS A 498 -6.67 -18.77 0.78
C HIS A 498 -6.62 -20.15 1.46
N GLU A 499 -7.52 -21.09 1.14
CA GLU A 499 -7.50 -22.43 1.76
C GLU A 499 -6.64 -23.44 0.97
N PRO A 500 -6.03 -24.44 1.64
CA PRO A 500 -5.16 -25.41 0.98
C PRO A 500 -5.89 -26.22 -0.11
N THR A 501 -5.28 -26.37 -1.29
CA THR A 501 -5.84 -27.20 -2.35
C THR A 501 -5.77 -28.69 -2.00
N ALA A 502 -6.48 -29.53 -2.75
CA ALA A 502 -6.42 -30.99 -2.58
C ALA A 502 -5.00 -31.59 -2.75
N SER A 503 -4.05 -30.87 -3.39
CA SER A 503 -2.64 -31.26 -3.41
C SER A 503 -1.96 -30.93 -2.08
N ASP A 504 -2.16 -29.71 -1.59
CA ASP A 504 -1.55 -29.18 -0.37
C ASP A 504 -2.02 -29.97 0.86
N ILE A 505 -3.29 -30.37 0.92
CA ILE A 505 -3.84 -31.27 1.94
C ILE A 505 -3.10 -32.63 2.00
N GLU A 506 -2.73 -33.18 0.85
CA GLU A 506 -2.02 -34.45 0.77
C GLU A 506 -0.51 -34.31 1.06
N GLU A 507 0.09 -33.15 0.75
CA GLU A 507 1.45 -32.83 1.18
C GLU A 507 1.50 -32.55 2.70
N GLN A 508 0.52 -31.83 3.24
CA GLN A 508 0.35 -31.60 4.68
C GLN A 508 0.17 -32.92 5.44
N ARG A 509 -0.63 -33.87 4.93
CA ARG A 509 -0.77 -35.22 5.50
C ARG A 509 0.57 -35.98 5.56
N ARG A 510 1.44 -35.82 4.55
CA ARG A 510 2.78 -36.45 4.53
C ARG A 510 3.75 -35.77 5.50
N ALA A 511 3.70 -34.45 5.62
CA ALA A 511 4.47 -33.72 6.63
C ALA A 511 4.03 -34.12 8.05
N ALA A 512 2.72 -34.14 8.30
CA ALA A 512 2.10 -34.53 9.56
C ALA A 512 2.52 -35.93 10.04
N ALA A 513 2.65 -36.90 9.12
CA ALA A 513 3.12 -38.25 9.43
C ALA A 513 4.56 -38.31 9.99
N THR A 514 5.33 -37.22 9.88
CA THR A 514 6.68 -37.08 10.48
C THR A 514 6.74 -36.08 11.65
N LEU A 515 5.65 -35.33 11.88
CA LEU A 515 5.57 -34.27 12.88
C LEU A 515 5.41 -34.87 14.30
N ARG A 516 6.36 -34.57 15.19
CA ARG A 516 6.26 -34.91 16.62
C ARG A 516 5.48 -33.82 17.38
N GLY A 517 4.22 -33.62 17.00
CA GLY A 517 3.34 -32.64 17.63
C GLY A 517 2.63 -33.16 18.90
N PRO A 518 1.88 -32.29 19.59
CA PRO A 518 1.10 -32.64 20.78
C PRO A 518 -0.02 -33.64 20.46
N VAL A 519 -0.43 -34.44 21.45
CA VAL A 519 -1.70 -35.19 21.36
C VAL A 519 -2.86 -34.22 21.61
N LEU A 520 -3.83 -34.19 20.70
CA LEU A 520 -5.05 -33.37 20.82
C LEU A 520 -6.26 -34.23 21.22
N SER A 521 -6.96 -33.89 22.30
CA SER A 521 -8.21 -34.54 22.71
C SER A 521 -9.40 -33.69 22.29
N LEU A 522 -10.30 -34.21 21.46
CA LEU A 522 -11.52 -33.50 21.06
C LEU A 522 -12.66 -33.89 21.98
N LEU A 523 -13.24 -32.92 22.70
CA LEU A 523 -14.38 -33.17 23.59
C LEU A 523 -15.69 -32.99 22.81
N VAL A 524 -16.50 -34.04 22.76
CA VAL A 524 -17.80 -34.05 22.06
C VAL A 524 -18.90 -34.47 23.06
N PRO A 525 -19.56 -33.51 23.73
CA PRO A 525 -20.79 -33.80 24.49
C PRO A 525 -21.94 -34.06 23.50
N THR A 526 -22.66 -35.17 23.64
CA THR A 526 -23.75 -35.57 22.72
C THR A 526 -25.02 -35.95 23.49
N HIS A 527 -26.21 -35.71 22.91
CA HIS A 527 -27.50 -36.16 23.46
C HIS A 527 -28.59 -36.10 22.38
N ASN A 528 -29.10 -37.26 21.95
CA ASN A 528 -30.10 -37.43 20.89
C ASN A 528 -29.73 -36.74 19.57
N THR A 529 -28.43 -36.67 19.27
CA THR A 529 -27.88 -36.03 18.07
C THR A 529 -28.18 -36.85 16.81
N PRO A 530 -28.81 -36.28 15.77
CA PRO A 530 -29.16 -37.00 14.54
C PRO A 530 -27.96 -37.73 13.92
N VAL A 531 -28.18 -39.01 13.53
CA VAL A 531 -27.14 -39.90 12.97
C VAL A 531 -26.34 -39.25 11.84
N GLN A 532 -27.01 -38.54 10.93
CA GLN A 532 -26.37 -37.80 9.84
C GLN A 532 -25.34 -36.75 10.29
N PHE A 533 -25.57 -36.11 11.45
CA PHE A 533 -24.66 -35.10 11.99
C PHE A 533 -23.45 -35.77 12.65
N LEU A 534 -23.65 -36.88 13.37
CA LEU A 534 -22.54 -37.71 13.89
C LEU A 534 -21.68 -38.30 12.76
N ASP A 535 -22.31 -38.80 11.70
CA ASP A 535 -21.62 -39.35 10.53
C ASP A 535 -20.73 -38.30 9.82
N GLU A 536 -21.20 -37.06 9.71
CA GLU A 536 -20.45 -35.96 9.11
C GLU A 536 -19.37 -35.40 10.04
N LEU A 537 -19.67 -35.23 11.34
CA LEU A 537 -18.72 -34.78 12.36
C LEU A 537 -17.53 -35.74 12.44
N PHE A 538 -17.79 -37.02 12.75
CA PHE A 538 -16.72 -38.02 12.87
C PHE A 538 -16.06 -38.32 11.52
N GLY A 539 -16.76 -38.11 10.41
CA GLY A 539 -16.18 -38.09 9.06
C GLY A 539 -15.14 -36.98 8.89
N SER A 540 -15.47 -35.74 9.28
CA SER A 540 -14.57 -34.58 9.19
C SER A 540 -13.35 -34.69 10.10
N ILE A 541 -13.51 -35.31 11.28
CA ILE A 541 -12.42 -35.58 12.22
C ILE A 541 -11.53 -36.75 11.74
N ALA A 542 -12.12 -37.88 11.32
CA ALA A 542 -11.34 -39.04 10.88
C ALA A 542 -10.49 -38.75 9.63
N ALA A 543 -10.93 -37.82 8.77
CA ALA A 543 -10.26 -37.41 7.54
C ALA A 543 -9.08 -36.42 7.71
N GLN A 544 -8.88 -35.88 8.93
CA GLN A 544 -7.87 -34.85 9.23
C GLN A 544 -6.46 -35.26 8.78
N THR A 545 -5.69 -34.28 8.31
CA THR A 545 -4.29 -34.47 7.88
C THR A 545 -3.36 -34.82 9.04
N TYR A 546 -3.63 -34.30 10.24
CA TYR A 546 -2.90 -34.60 11.46
C TYR A 546 -3.45 -35.85 12.17
N GLY A 547 -2.59 -36.85 12.42
CA GLY A 547 -3.03 -38.15 12.93
C GLY A 547 -3.06 -38.30 14.45
N ASN A 548 -2.37 -37.44 15.20
CA ASN A 548 -2.10 -37.62 16.63
C ASN A 548 -3.17 -36.96 17.52
N PHE A 549 -4.38 -37.50 17.45
CA PHE A 549 -5.54 -37.05 18.24
C PHE A 549 -6.37 -38.22 18.78
N GLU A 550 -7.24 -37.92 19.73
CA GLU A 550 -8.28 -38.80 20.26
C GLU A 550 -9.63 -38.04 20.32
N ILE A 551 -10.75 -38.76 20.27
CA ILE A 551 -12.11 -38.21 20.31
C ILE A 551 -12.79 -38.73 21.58
N CYS A 552 -13.03 -37.83 22.53
CA CYS A 552 -13.63 -38.12 23.82
C CYS A 552 -15.12 -37.76 23.76
N VAL A 553 -15.98 -38.74 23.49
CA VAL A 553 -17.42 -38.54 23.37
C VAL A 553 -18.10 -38.81 24.72
N ALA A 554 -18.96 -37.90 25.17
CA ALA A 554 -19.78 -38.11 26.37
C ALA A 554 -21.27 -38.04 25.98
N ASP A 555 -21.91 -39.21 25.90
CA ASP A 555 -23.35 -39.31 25.65
C ASP A 555 -24.13 -39.06 26.94
N GLY A 556 -24.87 -37.96 26.99
CA GLY A 556 -25.73 -37.55 28.09
C GLY A 556 -27.00 -38.39 28.21
N GLY A 557 -26.89 -39.72 28.13
CA GLY A 557 -28.03 -40.64 28.20
C GLY A 557 -29.05 -40.42 27.09
N SER A 558 -28.64 -40.60 25.83
CA SER A 558 -29.57 -40.59 24.69
C SER A 558 -30.62 -41.69 24.82
N ASP A 559 -31.88 -41.40 24.51
CA ASP A 559 -32.96 -42.39 24.38
C ASP A 559 -33.31 -42.69 22.91
N ASP A 560 -32.84 -41.89 21.95
CA ASP A 560 -32.86 -42.26 20.54
C ASP A 560 -31.91 -43.44 20.26
N ARG A 561 -32.50 -44.51 19.76
CA ARG A 561 -31.79 -45.72 19.35
C ARG A 561 -30.86 -45.48 18.17
N GLY A 562 -31.18 -44.58 17.25
CA GLY A 562 -30.32 -44.27 16.10
C GLY A 562 -28.98 -43.72 16.55
N THR A 563 -29.01 -42.69 17.40
CA THR A 563 -27.87 -42.07 18.08
C THR A 563 -27.00 -43.12 18.78
N LEU A 564 -27.61 -43.99 19.61
CA LEU A 564 -26.90 -45.03 20.35
C LEU A 564 -26.29 -46.15 19.50
N GLU A 565 -26.86 -46.44 18.31
CA GLU A 565 -26.31 -47.42 17.37
C GLU A 565 -25.20 -46.79 16.50
N ALA A 566 -25.35 -45.52 16.11
CA ALA A 566 -24.33 -44.76 15.37
C ALA A 566 -23.05 -44.55 16.19
N LEU A 567 -23.17 -44.14 17.45
CA LEU A 567 -22.01 -43.96 18.34
C LEU A 567 -21.15 -45.22 18.47
N LYS A 568 -21.79 -46.39 18.58
CA LYS A 568 -21.09 -47.70 18.66
C LYS A 568 -20.47 -48.10 17.31
N ALA A 569 -21.19 -47.87 16.21
CA ALA A 569 -20.65 -48.11 14.88
C ALA A 569 -19.43 -47.24 14.56
N TRP A 570 -19.33 -46.04 15.15
CA TRP A 570 -18.15 -45.19 15.05
C TRP A 570 -17.02 -45.59 16.01
N GLU A 571 -17.33 -46.01 17.23
CA GLU A 571 -16.35 -46.58 18.19
C GLU A 571 -15.70 -47.88 17.65
N GLU A 572 -16.44 -48.72 16.91
CA GLU A 572 -15.90 -49.89 16.21
C GLU A 572 -15.05 -49.54 14.96
N LYS A 573 -15.22 -48.34 14.40
CA LYS A 573 -14.69 -47.93 13.09
C LYS A 573 -13.47 -47.00 13.19
N GLU A 574 -13.46 -46.11 14.18
CA GLU A 574 -12.39 -45.13 14.42
C GLU A 574 -11.73 -45.44 15.78
N PRO A 575 -10.58 -46.14 15.82
CA PRO A 575 -9.95 -46.57 17.08
C PRO A 575 -9.38 -45.43 17.93
N ARG A 576 -9.43 -44.17 17.45
CA ARG A 576 -9.15 -42.96 18.23
C ARG A 576 -10.37 -42.41 18.98
N LEU A 577 -11.56 -42.96 18.75
CA LEU A 577 -12.83 -42.55 19.37
C LEU A 577 -13.16 -43.46 20.56
N GLY A 578 -13.60 -42.87 21.67
CA GLY A 578 -14.19 -43.60 22.79
C GLY A 578 -15.42 -42.89 23.34
N VAL A 579 -16.43 -43.65 23.78
CA VAL A 579 -17.74 -43.13 24.21
C VAL A 579 -18.04 -43.46 25.67
N ALA A 580 -18.24 -42.43 26.48
CA ALA A 580 -18.85 -42.57 27.81
C ALA A 580 -20.39 -42.43 27.70
N PHE A 581 -21.10 -43.56 27.74
CA PHE A 581 -22.56 -43.58 27.87
C PHE A 581 -22.99 -43.29 29.31
N LEU A 582 -23.55 -42.11 29.56
CA LEU A 582 -24.04 -41.69 30.87
C LEU A 582 -25.48 -42.21 31.10
N PRO A 583 -25.90 -42.46 32.36
CA PRO A 583 -27.23 -43.01 32.65
C PRO A 583 -28.38 -41.98 32.51
N GLU A 584 -28.05 -40.69 32.51
CA GLU A 584 -28.96 -39.56 32.37
C GLU A 584 -28.19 -38.33 31.86
N ASN A 585 -28.90 -37.30 31.37
CA ASN A 585 -28.28 -36.06 30.92
C ASN A 585 -27.87 -35.20 32.13
N LEU A 586 -26.57 -35.02 32.35
CA LEU A 586 -26.04 -34.30 33.52
C LEU A 586 -25.94 -32.77 33.31
N GLY A 587 -26.38 -32.23 32.18
CA GLY A 587 -26.16 -30.84 31.79
C GLY A 587 -24.86 -30.68 31.00
N ILE A 588 -24.80 -29.66 30.13
CA ILE A 588 -23.76 -29.53 29.12
C ILE A 588 -22.35 -29.45 29.74
N ALA A 589 -22.15 -28.65 30.79
CA ALA A 589 -20.88 -28.55 31.49
C ALA A 589 -20.40 -29.90 32.05
N GLU A 590 -21.32 -30.68 32.63
CA GLU A 590 -20.95 -31.94 33.30
C GLU A 590 -20.79 -33.10 32.32
N ASN A 591 -21.52 -33.10 31.19
CA ASN A 591 -21.26 -34.01 30.07
C ASN A 591 -19.87 -33.72 29.48
N THR A 592 -19.51 -32.44 29.25
CA THR A 592 -18.17 -32.07 28.77
C THR A 592 -17.08 -32.38 29.81
N ASN A 593 -17.35 -32.27 31.12
CA ASN A 593 -16.44 -32.77 32.17
C ASN A 593 -16.21 -34.29 32.10
N ARG A 594 -17.20 -35.10 31.66
CA ARG A 594 -17.01 -36.54 31.45
C ARG A 594 -16.11 -36.83 30.25
N ALA A 595 -16.28 -36.08 29.16
CA ALA A 595 -15.35 -36.12 28.03
C ALA A 595 -13.93 -35.69 28.45
N LEU A 596 -13.79 -34.60 29.20
CA LEU A 596 -12.51 -34.11 29.73
C LEU A 596 -11.82 -35.15 30.63
N ALA A 597 -12.58 -35.91 31.41
CA ALA A 597 -12.04 -36.99 32.26
C ALA A 597 -11.53 -38.21 31.49
N MET A 598 -11.81 -38.30 30.17
CA MET A 598 -11.27 -39.32 29.27
C MET A 598 -10.02 -38.83 28.50
N ALA A 599 -9.73 -37.52 28.54
CA ALA A 599 -8.68 -36.88 27.75
C ALA A 599 -7.29 -37.13 28.32
N ASN A 600 -6.44 -37.79 27.52
CA ASN A 600 -5.03 -38.05 27.78
C ASN A 600 -4.12 -36.97 27.16
N GLY A 601 -4.61 -36.27 26.14
CA GLY A 601 -3.85 -35.32 25.32
C GLY A 601 -3.17 -34.18 26.08
N GLU A 602 -2.19 -33.54 25.45
CA GLU A 602 -1.53 -32.35 26.01
C GLU A 602 -2.45 -31.12 25.91
N PHE A 603 -3.23 -31.06 24.84
CA PHE A 603 -4.25 -30.06 24.57
C PHE A 603 -5.61 -30.72 24.36
N VAL A 604 -6.64 -29.97 24.72
CA VAL A 604 -8.04 -30.35 24.70
C VAL A 604 -8.80 -29.30 23.89
N ALA A 605 -9.46 -29.70 22.81
CA ALA A 605 -10.24 -28.79 21.97
C ALA A 605 -11.73 -29.11 22.01
N LEU A 606 -12.55 -28.06 21.88
CA LEU A 606 -14.00 -28.14 22.02
C LEU A 606 -14.65 -28.21 20.64
N VAL A 607 -15.54 -29.19 20.45
CA VAL A 607 -16.24 -29.47 19.19
C VAL A 607 -17.68 -29.89 19.50
N ASP A 608 -18.67 -29.17 18.99
CA ASP A 608 -20.07 -29.54 19.18
C ASP A 608 -20.47 -30.74 18.31
N HIS A 609 -21.46 -31.50 18.77
CA HIS A 609 -21.83 -32.81 18.24
C HIS A 609 -22.39 -32.81 16.80
N ASP A 610 -22.68 -31.62 16.26
CA ASP A 610 -23.34 -31.40 14.97
C ASP A 610 -22.52 -30.57 13.96
N ASP A 611 -21.35 -30.07 14.32
CA ASP A 611 -20.51 -29.24 13.46
C ASP A 611 -19.49 -30.05 12.64
N LEU A 612 -18.67 -29.37 11.83
CA LEU A 612 -17.59 -29.98 11.05
C LEU A 612 -16.28 -29.20 11.21
N LEU A 613 -15.16 -29.93 11.14
CA LEU A 613 -13.81 -29.33 11.08
C LEU A 613 -13.32 -29.23 9.63
N ALA A 614 -12.59 -28.15 9.31
CA ALA A 614 -11.85 -28.05 8.05
C ALA A 614 -10.78 -29.16 7.98
N PRO A 615 -10.47 -29.77 6.81
CA PRO A 615 -9.61 -30.97 6.73
C PRO A 615 -8.18 -30.82 7.26
N PHE A 616 -7.72 -29.58 7.45
CA PHE A 616 -6.41 -29.17 7.93
C PHE A 616 -6.41 -28.66 9.38
N ALA A 617 -7.58 -28.57 10.03
CA ALA A 617 -7.76 -27.93 11.34
C ALA A 617 -6.82 -28.45 12.43
N LEU A 618 -6.72 -29.78 12.59
CA LEU A 618 -5.88 -30.36 13.64
C LEU A 618 -4.38 -30.25 13.33
N TYR A 619 -3.99 -30.08 12.06
CA TYR A 619 -2.61 -29.81 11.70
C TYR A 619 -2.22 -28.38 12.09
N ASP A 620 -3.04 -27.39 11.76
CA ASP A 620 -2.76 -25.99 12.03
C ASP A 620 -2.70 -25.71 13.54
N VAL A 621 -3.61 -26.31 14.33
CA VAL A 621 -3.54 -26.27 15.80
C VAL A 621 -2.26 -26.92 16.33
N ALA A 622 -1.88 -28.12 15.85
CA ALA A 622 -0.65 -28.79 16.28
C ALA A 622 0.63 -28.04 15.84
N HIS A 623 0.58 -27.37 14.69
CA HIS A 623 1.67 -26.53 14.16
C HIS A 623 1.86 -25.27 15.00
N GLU A 624 0.78 -24.54 15.32
CA GLU A 624 0.87 -23.33 16.14
C GLU A 624 1.32 -23.64 17.57
N ILE A 625 0.91 -24.77 18.17
CA ILE A 625 1.45 -25.25 19.45
C ILE A 625 2.95 -25.57 19.34
N GLY A 626 3.39 -26.16 18.22
CA GLY A 626 4.80 -26.46 17.95
C GLY A 626 5.67 -25.21 17.76
N ALA A 627 5.11 -24.17 17.14
CA ALA A 627 5.76 -22.87 16.96
C ALA A 627 5.78 -22.04 18.27
N TRP A 628 4.74 -22.15 19.10
CA TRP A 628 4.57 -21.39 20.34
C TRP A 628 4.34 -22.31 21.57
N PRO A 629 5.38 -22.99 22.11
CA PRO A 629 5.23 -23.89 23.27
C PRO A 629 4.78 -23.21 24.58
N ALA A 630 4.74 -21.88 24.61
CA ALA A 630 4.18 -21.10 25.72
C ALA A 630 2.65 -20.95 25.65
N ALA A 631 2.02 -21.23 24.50
CA ALA A 631 0.58 -21.20 24.33
C ALA A 631 -0.13 -22.12 25.32
N ASP A 632 -1.20 -21.62 25.94
CA ASP A 632 -2.11 -22.39 26.79
C ASP A 632 -3.57 -22.32 26.33
N VAL A 633 -3.91 -21.35 25.47
CA VAL A 633 -5.19 -21.24 24.77
C VAL A 633 -4.91 -20.88 23.30
N LEU A 634 -5.59 -21.54 22.37
CA LEU A 634 -5.57 -21.24 20.94
C LEU A 634 -7.00 -21.19 20.44
N TYR A 635 -7.34 -20.25 19.56
CA TYR A 635 -8.64 -20.18 18.90
C TYR A 635 -8.48 -19.89 17.40
N SER A 636 -9.37 -20.43 16.58
CA SER A 636 -9.37 -20.25 15.13
C SER A 636 -10.50 -19.35 14.65
N ASP A 637 -10.43 -18.86 13.41
CA ASP A 637 -11.62 -18.38 12.70
C ASP A 637 -12.65 -19.50 12.50
N GLU A 638 -13.90 -19.10 12.27
CA GLU A 638 -15.06 -19.97 12.06
C GLU A 638 -15.94 -19.41 10.93
N ASP A 639 -16.75 -20.26 10.31
CA ASP A 639 -17.83 -19.83 9.42
C ASP A 639 -19.11 -20.63 9.65
N ARG A 640 -20.13 -20.40 8.82
CA ARG A 640 -21.41 -21.10 8.89
C ARG A 640 -21.65 -22.00 7.70
N LEU A 641 -22.15 -23.21 7.98
CA LEU A 641 -22.56 -24.19 7.00
C LEU A 641 -24.09 -24.29 7.01
N SER A 642 -24.74 -23.91 5.90
CA SER A 642 -26.20 -24.02 5.78
C SER A 642 -26.66 -25.47 5.61
N GLU A 643 -27.95 -25.73 5.83
CA GLU A 643 -28.62 -27.03 5.55
C GLU A 643 -28.39 -27.55 4.10
N ALA A 644 -27.98 -26.69 3.16
CA ALA A 644 -27.64 -27.05 1.78
C ALA A 644 -26.15 -27.42 1.57
N GLY A 645 -25.36 -27.55 2.65
CA GLY A 645 -23.93 -27.85 2.60
C GLY A 645 -23.09 -26.68 2.05
N ARG A 646 -23.58 -25.45 2.14
CA ARG A 646 -22.90 -24.25 1.59
C ARG A 646 -22.30 -23.43 2.72
N ARG A 647 -21.00 -23.15 2.65
CA ARG A 647 -20.27 -22.28 3.58
C ARG A 647 -20.58 -20.79 3.30
N HIS A 648 -20.79 -19.99 4.35
CA HIS A 648 -21.06 -18.54 4.29
C HIS A 648 -20.81 -17.87 5.66
N SER A 649 -21.00 -16.55 5.72
CA SER A 649 -20.92 -15.75 6.95
C SER A 649 -19.66 -16.01 7.80
N PRO A 650 -18.44 -15.90 7.23
CA PRO A 650 -17.21 -16.07 8.00
C PRO A 650 -17.10 -15.05 9.13
N PHE A 651 -16.66 -15.51 10.29
CA PHE A 651 -16.25 -14.66 11.39
C PHE A 651 -14.72 -14.72 11.50
N PHE A 652 -14.06 -13.84 10.75
CA PHE A 652 -12.65 -13.54 10.94
C PHE A 652 -12.49 -12.77 12.26
N LYS A 653 -11.90 -13.43 13.25
CA LYS A 653 -11.75 -12.97 14.63
C LYS A 653 -10.52 -12.04 14.72
N PRO A 654 -10.50 -11.11 15.70
CA PRO A 654 -9.32 -10.31 15.96
C PRO A 654 -8.30 -11.10 16.79
N GLU A 655 -7.07 -10.57 16.83
CA GLU A 655 -6.08 -10.89 17.86
C GLU A 655 -6.63 -10.71 19.28
N TRP A 656 -5.99 -11.37 20.25
CA TRP A 656 -6.48 -11.50 21.62
C TRP A 656 -6.88 -10.16 22.27
N SER A 657 -8.17 -10.03 22.60
CA SER A 657 -8.72 -8.87 23.33
C SER A 657 -9.57 -9.31 24.53
N PRO A 658 -9.10 -9.06 25.77
CA PRO A 658 -9.93 -9.30 26.96
C PRO A 658 -11.17 -8.41 26.99
N GLU A 659 -11.14 -7.20 26.43
CA GLU A 659 -12.29 -6.30 26.34
C GLU A 659 -13.39 -6.82 25.40
N LEU A 660 -13.01 -7.48 24.29
CA LEU A 660 -13.98 -8.17 23.44
C LEU A 660 -14.54 -9.39 24.15
N LEU A 661 -13.71 -10.17 24.86
CA LEU A 661 -14.20 -11.27 25.70
C LEU A 661 -15.15 -10.76 26.80
N TYR A 662 -14.95 -9.57 27.37
CA TYR A 662 -15.91 -8.95 28.30
C TYR A 662 -17.25 -8.58 27.65
N SER A 663 -17.36 -8.64 26.32
CA SER A 663 -18.56 -8.30 25.56
C SER A 663 -19.27 -9.55 25.01
N CYS A 664 -18.54 -10.55 24.53
CA CYS A 664 -19.10 -11.82 24.03
C CYS A 664 -18.05 -12.95 24.05
N MET A 665 -18.50 -14.21 23.96
CA MET A 665 -17.63 -15.39 23.85
C MET A 665 -17.10 -15.55 22.42
N TYR A 666 -16.27 -14.61 21.98
CA TYR A 666 -15.84 -14.52 20.58
C TYR A 666 -14.82 -15.59 20.14
N LEU A 667 -14.23 -16.33 21.10
CA LEU A 667 -13.28 -17.41 20.78
C LEU A 667 -13.98 -18.57 20.04
N GLY A 668 -15.24 -18.85 20.40
CA GLY A 668 -16.07 -19.87 19.77
C GLY A 668 -15.45 -21.27 19.78
N HIS A 669 -15.75 -22.04 18.75
CA HIS A 669 -15.08 -23.30 18.43
C HIS A 669 -14.40 -23.14 17.05
N LEU A 670 -13.25 -23.74 16.75
CA LEU A 670 -12.42 -24.66 17.52
C LEU A 670 -11.49 -23.89 18.49
N THR A 671 -11.83 -23.84 19.78
CA THR A 671 -10.90 -23.36 20.82
C THR A 671 -10.21 -24.55 21.47
N ALA A 672 -8.88 -24.53 21.50
CA ALA A 672 -8.02 -25.52 22.14
C ALA A 672 -7.35 -24.95 23.40
N TYR A 673 -7.34 -25.72 24.48
CA TYR A 673 -6.77 -25.36 25.77
C TYR A 673 -5.74 -26.41 26.20
N ARG A 674 -4.64 -26.00 26.84
CA ARG A 674 -3.71 -26.95 27.47
C ARG A 674 -4.42 -27.71 28.60
N ARG A 675 -4.39 -29.05 28.61
CA ARG A 675 -5.15 -29.85 29.60
C ARG A 675 -4.81 -29.47 31.05
N ALA A 676 -3.52 -29.28 31.34
CA ALA A 676 -3.05 -28.87 32.67
C ALA A 676 -3.62 -27.52 33.15
N LEU A 677 -3.93 -26.59 32.22
CA LEU A 677 -4.62 -25.34 32.57
C LEU A 677 -6.09 -25.60 32.93
N LEU A 678 -6.78 -26.47 32.17
CA LEU A 678 -8.17 -26.87 32.50
C LEU A 678 -8.25 -27.59 33.85
N GLU A 679 -7.25 -28.41 34.17
CA GLU A 679 -7.10 -29.09 35.46
C GLU A 679 -6.86 -28.07 36.61
N GLU A 680 -6.02 -27.05 36.41
CA GLU A 680 -5.80 -26.00 37.42
C GLU A 680 -7.08 -25.19 37.71
N ILE A 681 -7.84 -24.81 36.68
CA ILE A 681 -9.06 -23.99 36.84
C ILE A 681 -10.32 -24.80 37.19
N GLY A 682 -10.21 -26.13 37.30
CA GLY A 682 -11.29 -27.02 37.73
C GLY A 682 -12.34 -27.37 36.66
N GLY A 683 -11.97 -27.35 35.37
CA GLY A 683 -12.84 -27.77 34.27
C GLY A 683 -14.07 -26.88 34.04
N PHE A 684 -15.17 -27.47 33.56
CA PHE A 684 -16.44 -26.78 33.32
C PHE A 684 -17.29 -26.72 34.58
N ARG A 685 -18.08 -25.64 34.73
CA ARG A 685 -18.87 -25.36 35.93
C ARG A 685 -20.37 -25.39 35.63
N LYS A 686 -21.09 -26.34 36.26
CA LYS A 686 -22.50 -26.64 35.99
C LYS A 686 -23.44 -25.48 36.34
N GLU A 687 -23.08 -24.62 37.29
CA GLU A 687 -23.84 -23.41 37.58
C GLU A 687 -23.83 -22.37 36.42
N PHE A 688 -23.02 -22.60 35.38
CA PHE A 688 -22.96 -21.82 34.14
C PHE A 688 -23.38 -22.61 32.89
N ASP A 689 -24.17 -23.69 33.01
CA ASP A 689 -24.80 -24.34 31.84
C ASP A 689 -25.45 -23.28 30.91
N LEU A 690 -25.32 -23.46 29.58
CA LEU A 690 -25.65 -22.50 28.52
C LEU A 690 -24.70 -21.28 28.40
N SER A 691 -23.61 -21.22 29.17
CA SER A 691 -22.46 -20.30 29.01
C SER A 691 -21.18 -20.87 29.68
N GLN A 692 -21.07 -22.20 29.68
CA GLN A 692 -20.01 -22.96 30.37
C GLN A 692 -18.64 -22.79 29.68
N ASP A 693 -18.68 -22.62 28.37
CA ASP A 693 -17.60 -22.21 27.46
C ASP A 693 -17.10 -20.80 27.80
N TYR A 694 -18.03 -19.85 28.01
CA TYR A 694 -17.70 -18.46 28.31
C TYR A 694 -17.07 -18.30 29.69
N ASP A 695 -17.62 -18.99 30.71
CA ASP A 695 -16.99 -19.05 32.03
C ASP A 695 -15.60 -19.73 31.99
N LEU A 696 -15.44 -20.79 31.19
CA LEU A 696 -14.16 -21.45 31.01
C LEU A 696 -13.13 -20.50 30.38
N ALA A 697 -13.48 -19.82 29.28
CA ALA A 697 -12.62 -18.84 28.62
C ALA A 697 -12.24 -17.69 29.57
N LEU A 698 -13.20 -17.15 30.33
CA LEU A 698 -12.94 -16.10 31.31
C LEU A 698 -11.99 -16.56 32.43
N ARG A 699 -12.02 -17.83 32.85
CA ARG A 699 -11.09 -18.41 33.85
C ARG A 699 -9.73 -18.79 33.26
N ALA A 700 -9.70 -19.42 32.08
CA ALA A 700 -8.47 -19.81 31.40
C ALA A 700 -7.62 -18.59 31.04
N THR A 701 -8.24 -17.52 30.55
CA THR A 701 -7.56 -16.26 30.21
C THR A 701 -7.10 -15.43 31.42
N GLU A 702 -7.47 -15.81 32.66
CA GLU A 702 -6.90 -15.27 33.91
C GLU A 702 -5.57 -15.96 34.29
N LYS A 703 -5.19 -17.02 33.57
CA LYS A 703 -4.15 -17.98 33.98
C LYS A 703 -3.18 -18.41 32.88
N ALA A 704 -3.61 -18.37 31.61
CA ALA A 704 -2.79 -18.68 30.45
C ALA A 704 -1.51 -17.82 30.38
N ARG A 705 -0.38 -18.43 30.03
CA ARG A 705 0.90 -17.74 29.80
C ARG A 705 0.90 -16.98 28.47
N GLU A 706 0.32 -17.61 27.44
CA GLU A 706 0.12 -17.03 26.11
C GLU A 706 -1.20 -17.55 25.51
N ILE A 707 -1.87 -16.68 24.76
CA ILE A 707 -3.14 -16.95 24.06
C ILE A 707 -2.87 -16.67 22.58
N ARG A 708 -3.14 -17.64 21.70
CA ARG A 708 -2.85 -17.58 20.26
C ARG A 708 -4.13 -17.50 19.44
N HIS A 709 -4.06 -16.74 18.35
CA HIS A 709 -5.07 -16.72 17.31
C HIS A 709 -4.53 -17.45 16.07
N ILE A 710 -5.36 -18.29 15.44
CA ILE A 710 -5.07 -18.97 14.18
C ILE A 710 -6.01 -18.38 13.12
N PRO A 711 -5.53 -17.47 12.25
CA PRO A 711 -6.37 -16.71 11.30
C PRO A 711 -6.76 -17.51 10.05
N HIS A 712 -7.18 -18.76 10.26
CA HIS A 712 -7.69 -19.69 9.25
C HIS A 712 -9.06 -20.22 9.73
N VAL A 713 -9.99 -20.43 8.79
CA VAL A 713 -11.32 -20.95 9.09
C VAL A 713 -11.26 -22.46 9.31
N LEU A 714 -11.08 -22.88 10.57
CA LEU A 714 -10.88 -24.28 10.93
C LEU A 714 -12.18 -25.00 11.36
N TYR A 715 -13.26 -24.25 11.55
CA TYR A 715 -14.53 -24.73 12.11
C TYR A 715 -15.73 -24.24 11.29
N HIS A 716 -16.70 -25.12 11.07
CA HIS A 716 -17.89 -24.86 10.26
C HIS A 716 -19.15 -25.09 11.11
N TRP A 717 -19.76 -24.01 11.60
CA TRP A 717 -20.95 -24.05 12.47
C TRP A 717 -22.21 -24.34 11.65
N ARG A 718 -22.93 -25.42 11.96
CA ARG A 718 -24.11 -25.84 11.19
C ARG A 718 -25.34 -25.02 11.56
N GLU A 719 -25.89 -24.29 10.59
CA GLU A 719 -27.23 -23.70 10.73
C GLU A 719 -28.31 -24.77 10.52
N HIS A 720 -29.10 -25.02 11.56
CA HIS A 720 -30.30 -25.87 11.52
C HIS A 720 -31.30 -25.44 12.60
N ALA A 721 -32.55 -25.93 12.52
CA ALA A 721 -33.66 -25.50 13.38
C ALA A 721 -33.51 -25.77 14.90
N ALA A 722 -32.50 -26.54 15.34
CA ALA A 722 -32.16 -26.71 16.76
C ALA A 722 -30.82 -26.07 17.16
N SER A 723 -30.08 -25.49 16.22
CA SER A 723 -28.88 -24.69 16.50
C SER A 723 -29.22 -23.47 17.38
N GLY A 724 -28.26 -23.00 18.18
CA GLY A 724 -28.46 -21.86 19.09
C GLY A 724 -28.75 -20.51 18.42
N SER A 725 -28.78 -20.45 17.09
CA SER A 725 -29.00 -19.24 16.27
C SER A 725 -30.39 -18.61 16.46
N THR A 726 -31.44 -19.42 16.64
CA THR A 726 -32.84 -18.95 16.64
C THR A 726 -33.35 -18.61 18.04
N GLY A 727 -32.76 -17.57 18.64
CA GLY A 727 -33.24 -16.96 19.88
C GLY A 727 -32.65 -17.58 21.15
N GLY A 728 -31.74 -16.85 21.80
CA GLY A 728 -31.10 -17.28 23.04
C GLY A 728 -32.11 -17.58 24.15
N LYS A 729 -32.01 -18.77 24.75
CA LYS A 729 -32.80 -19.17 25.93
C LYS A 729 -32.62 -18.13 27.04
N PRO A 730 -33.67 -17.59 27.69
CA PRO A 730 -33.52 -16.51 28.68
C PRO A 730 -32.53 -16.83 29.83
N ASP A 731 -32.46 -18.09 30.25
CA ASP A 731 -31.50 -18.54 31.27
C ASP A 731 -30.03 -18.47 30.82
N ALA A 732 -29.75 -18.57 29.50
CA ALA A 732 -28.40 -18.45 28.96
C ALA A 732 -27.85 -17.03 29.16
N ARG A 733 -28.66 -15.98 28.93
CA ARG A 733 -28.26 -14.59 29.20
C ARG A 733 -27.91 -14.37 30.67
N LYS A 734 -28.67 -15.00 31.57
CA LYS A 734 -28.46 -14.97 33.02
C LYS A 734 -27.16 -15.67 33.43
N THR A 735 -26.83 -16.86 32.91
CA THR A 735 -25.54 -17.51 33.20
C THR A 735 -24.37 -16.76 32.57
N ASN A 736 -24.53 -16.23 31.35
CA ASN A 736 -23.54 -15.41 30.67
C ASN A 736 -23.13 -14.16 31.47
N LEU A 737 -24.10 -13.37 31.95
CA LEU A 737 -23.87 -12.19 32.77
C LEU A 737 -23.27 -12.55 34.15
N ALA A 738 -23.69 -13.67 34.74
CA ALA A 738 -23.15 -14.15 36.01
C ALA A 738 -21.67 -14.56 35.89
N ALA A 739 -21.28 -15.24 34.80
CA ALA A 739 -19.90 -15.64 34.55
C ALA A 739 -18.97 -14.42 34.44
N LEU A 740 -19.40 -13.41 33.69
CA LEU A 740 -18.68 -12.14 33.55
C LEU A 740 -18.62 -11.35 34.87
N ALA A 741 -19.72 -11.26 35.62
CA ALA A 741 -19.73 -10.61 36.92
C ALA A 741 -18.79 -11.30 37.92
N GLU A 742 -18.69 -12.64 37.87
CA GLU A 742 -17.73 -13.36 38.69
C GLU A 742 -16.28 -13.14 38.20
N ALA A 743 -16.03 -13.09 36.90
CA ALA A 743 -14.71 -12.76 36.35
C ALA A 743 -14.23 -11.36 36.79
N MET A 744 -15.10 -10.34 36.73
CA MET A 744 -14.76 -9.00 37.24
C MET A 744 -14.41 -9.03 38.73
N ARG A 745 -15.18 -9.79 39.52
CA ARG A 745 -14.94 -10.02 40.96
C ARG A 745 -13.61 -10.74 41.23
N ARG A 746 -13.26 -11.79 40.47
CA ARG A 746 -11.98 -12.52 40.59
C ARG A 746 -10.79 -11.64 40.22
N ARG A 747 -10.92 -10.85 39.15
CA ARG A 747 -9.91 -9.88 38.66
C ARG A 747 -9.78 -8.63 39.57
N GLY A 748 -10.59 -8.52 40.62
CA GLY A 748 -10.57 -7.39 41.57
C GLY A 748 -11.08 -6.06 40.98
N LEU A 749 -11.78 -6.10 39.85
CA LEU A 749 -12.22 -4.92 39.11
C LEU A 749 -13.53 -4.39 39.69
N ALA A 750 -13.54 -3.10 40.05
CA ALA A 750 -14.76 -2.42 40.48
C ALA A 750 -15.61 -2.07 39.25
N THR A 751 -16.74 -2.77 39.06
CA THR A 751 -17.56 -2.64 37.84
C THR A 751 -19.06 -2.61 38.13
N ASP A 752 -19.84 -2.15 37.16
CA ASP A 752 -21.18 -2.69 36.89
C ASP A 752 -21.08 -3.59 35.64
N VAL A 753 -21.70 -4.77 35.69
CA VAL A 753 -21.92 -5.58 34.47
C VAL A 753 -23.34 -5.30 34.00
N LEU A 754 -23.47 -4.90 32.74
CA LEU A 754 -24.72 -4.46 32.13
C LEU A 754 -25.08 -5.37 30.95
N GLU A 755 -26.36 -5.69 30.82
CA GLU A 755 -26.91 -6.41 29.67
C GLU A 755 -27.05 -5.51 28.45
N TYR A 756 -26.69 -6.04 27.27
CA TYR A 756 -27.02 -5.50 25.95
C TYR A 756 -27.65 -6.61 25.08
N PRO A 757 -28.45 -6.29 24.04
CA PRO A 757 -29.30 -7.29 23.37
C PRO A 757 -28.61 -8.54 22.80
N ALA A 758 -27.35 -8.43 22.37
CA ALA A 758 -26.52 -9.57 21.95
C ALA A 758 -25.07 -9.47 22.47
N ALA A 759 -24.87 -8.78 23.60
CA ALA A 759 -23.56 -8.53 24.18
C ALA A 759 -23.66 -8.21 25.68
N ASN A 760 -22.50 -8.14 26.34
CA ASN A 760 -22.36 -7.60 27.68
C ASN A 760 -21.63 -6.26 27.63
N ARG A 761 -21.79 -5.43 28.66
CA ARG A 761 -20.98 -4.21 28.83
C ARG A 761 -20.48 -4.11 30.26
N VAL A 762 -19.16 -4.23 30.42
CA VAL A 762 -18.48 -3.88 31.67
C VAL A 762 -18.33 -2.36 31.76
N ARG A 763 -18.99 -1.75 32.74
CA ARG A 763 -18.80 -0.34 33.10
C ARG A 763 -17.83 -0.26 34.28
N MET A 764 -16.58 0.11 34.00
CA MET A 764 -15.56 0.33 35.03
C MET A 764 -15.96 1.47 35.97
N LYS A 765 -15.88 1.24 37.29
CA LYS A 765 -16.06 2.25 38.33
C LYS A 765 -14.68 2.82 38.68
N LEU A 766 -14.52 4.12 38.51
CA LEU A 766 -13.30 4.85 38.85
C LEU A 766 -13.55 5.69 40.11
N PRO A 767 -13.43 5.12 41.33
CA PRO A 767 -13.72 5.84 42.58
C PRO A 767 -12.73 6.99 42.84
N GLN A 768 -11.54 6.91 42.26
CA GLN A 768 -10.63 8.03 42.05
C GLN A 768 -10.41 8.14 40.53
N PRO A 769 -11.12 9.04 39.83
CA PRO A 769 -10.90 9.23 38.40
C PRO A 769 -9.47 9.76 38.17
N PRO A 770 -8.69 9.16 37.25
CA PRO A 770 -7.35 9.65 36.91
C PRO A 770 -7.43 11.05 36.31
N ARG A 771 -6.33 11.80 36.32
CA ARG A 771 -6.27 13.07 35.61
C ARG A 771 -6.20 12.81 34.10
N VAL A 772 -7.06 13.49 33.35
CA VAL A 772 -7.15 13.36 31.89
C VAL A 772 -6.61 14.62 31.22
N SER A 773 -5.73 14.47 30.23
CA SER A 773 -5.22 15.54 29.40
C SER A 773 -5.83 15.49 28.00
N LEU A 774 -6.68 16.46 27.69
CA LEU A 774 -7.35 16.60 26.40
C LEU A 774 -6.51 17.47 25.46
N ILE A 775 -5.86 16.84 24.48
CA ILE A 775 -4.92 17.48 23.57
C ILE A 775 -5.66 17.86 22.28
N ILE A 776 -5.73 19.16 21.99
CA ILE A 776 -6.45 19.74 20.85
C ILE A 776 -5.45 20.40 19.89
N PRO A 777 -4.98 19.72 18.83
CA PRO A 777 -4.11 20.31 17.83
C PRO A 777 -4.92 21.18 16.85
N THR A 778 -4.67 22.50 16.80
CA THR A 778 -5.44 23.41 15.94
C THR A 778 -4.68 24.69 15.57
N ASP A 779 -5.02 25.28 14.42
CA ASP A 779 -4.78 26.70 14.13
C ASP A 779 -6.08 27.43 13.71
N SER A 780 -7.23 26.82 13.95
CA SER A 780 -8.56 27.35 13.63
C SER A 780 -9.12 28.14 14.81
N ALA A 781 -9.04 29.47 14.73
CA ALA A 781 -9.52 30.35 15.79
C ALA A 781 -11.00 30.12 16.16
N ALA A 782 -11.86 29.87 15.17
CA ALA A 782 -13.28 29.62 15.40
C ALA A 782 -13.53 28.31 16.15
N ARG A 783 -12.85 27.22 15.75
CA ARG A 783 -13.04 25.89 16.38
C ARG A 783 -12.41 25.83 17.77
N ALA A 784 -11.24 26.45 17.95
CA ALA A 784 -10.65 26.64 19.28
C ALA A 784 -11.62 27.40 20.21
N GLN A 785 -12.23 28.50 19.75
CA GLN A 785 -13.20 29.26 20.55
C GLN A 785 -14.48 28.46 20.87
N GLU A 786 -14.99 27.65 19.93
CA GLU A 786 -16.15 26.78 20.18
C GLU A 786 -15.83 25.68 21.21
N LEU A 787 -14.66 25.04 21.12
CA LEU A 787 -14.24 23.97 22.03
C LEU A 787 -13.89 24.48 23.44
N LEU A 788 -13.34 25.70 23.55
CA LEU A 788 -13.12 26.43 24.81
C LEU A 788 -14.40 26.74 25.61
N ILE A 789 -15.57 26.54 24.99
CA ILE A 789 -16.90 26.78 25.56
C ILE A 789 -17.67 25.46 25.71
N THR A 790 -17.73 24.65 24.65
CA THR A 790 -18.58 23.44 24.60
C THR A 790 -18.08 22.29 25.46
N ILE A 791 -16.77 22.02 25.50
CA ILE A 791 -16.23 20.90 26.30
C ILE A 791 -16.52 21.12 27.81
N PRO A 792 -16.22 22.28 28.43
CA PRO A 792 -16.56 22.54 29.83
C PRO A 792 -18.06 22.61 30.14
N SER A 793 -18.94 22.85 29.15
CA SER A 793 -20.38 22.92 29.39
C SER A 793 -21.09 21.56 29.39
N VAL A 794 -20.52 20.54 28.75
CA VAL A 794 -21.13 19.19 28.68
C VAL A 794 -20.44 18.15 29.56
N THR A 795 -19.12 18.26 29.79
CA THR A 795 -18.42 17.24 30.56
C THR A 795 -18.62 17.39 32.07
N LYS A 796 -19.01 16.28 32.71
CA LYS A 796 -19.09 16.16 34.18
C LYS A 796 -17.78 15.67 34.81
N TYR A 797 -16.71 15.51 34.00
CA TYR A 797 -15.43 14.95 34.42
C TYR A 797 -14.51 16.02 35.00
N SER A 798 -14.33 16.01 36.33
CA SER A 798 -13.64 17.09 37.05
C SER A 798 -12.10 17.12 36.97
N PRO A 799 -11.34 16.00 36.99
CA PRO A 799 -9.87 16.05 36.92
C PRO A 799 -9.41 16.12 35.45
N LEU A 800 -9.91 17.12 34.73
CA LEU A 800 -9.61 17.37 33.32
C LEU A 800 -8.64 18.54 33.18
N GLU A 801 -7.63 18.38 32.33
CA GLU A 801 -6.92 19.51 31.72
C GLU A 801 -7.15 19.53 30.20
N ILE A 802 -7.12 20.72 29.61
CA ILE A 802 -7.30 20.94 28.17
C ILE A 802 -6.08 21.69 27.64
N ILE A 803 -5.41 21.12 26.65
CA ILE A 803 -4.16 21.61 26.07
C ILE A 803 -4.43 21.94 24.61
N ILE A 804 -4.52 23.22 24.26
CA ILE A 804 -4.69 23.66 22.87
C ILE A 804 -3.32 23.96 22.27
N VAL A 805 -2.91 23.17 21.28
CA VAL A 805 -1.57 23.28 20.65
C VAL A 805 -1.68 24.08 19.36
N THR A 806 -1.19 25.32 19.39
CA THR A 806 -1.51 26.34 18.38
C THR A 806 -0.42 27.41 18.27
N ASN A 807 -0.31 28.08 17.13
CA ASN A 807 0.69 29.14 16.91
C ASN A 807 0.60 30.28 17.94
N SER A 808 1.75 30.91 18.25
CA SER A 808 1.87 31.98 19.27
C SER A 808 0.89 33.13 19.04
N ARG A 809 0.61 33.47 17.78
CA ARG A 809 -0.34 34.53 17.44
C ARG A 809 -1.78 34.15 17.79
N LEU A 810 -2.20 32.92 17.52
CA LEU A 810 -3.52 32.44 17.91
C LEU A 810 -3.59 32.24 19.43
N ALA A 811 -2.58 31.64 20.06
CA ALA A 811 -2.47 31.50 21.51
C ALA A 811 -2.62 32.87 22.22
N ALA A 812 -1.91 33.91 21.78
CA ALA A 812 -2.04 35.25 22.34
C ALA A 812 -3.45 35.85 22.19
N SER A 813 -4.18 35.52 21.11
CA SER A 813 -5.57 35.98 20.91
C SER A 813 -6.62 35.16 21.68
N LEU A 814 -6.30 33.90 22.03
CA LEU A 814 -7.15 33.05 22.87
C LEU A 814 -6.91 33.25 24.36
N ALA A 815 -5.75 33.78 24.76
CA ALA A 815 -5.38 33.95 26.17
C ALA A 815 -6.49 34.58 27.04
N PRO A 816 -7.18 35.66 26.64
CA PRO A 816 -8.27 36.25 27.44
C PRO A 816 -9.50 35.34 27.66
N LEU A 817 -9.68 34.29 26.85
CA LEU A 817 -10.75 33.29 27.00
C LEU A 817 -10.35 32.11 27.90
N THR A 818 -9.07 32.05 28.29
CA THR A 818 -8.45 31.05 29.15
C THR A 818 -7.98 31.63 30.49
N GLU A 819 -7.80 32.96 30.55
CA GLU A 819 -7.44 33.70 31.76
C GLU A 819 -8.46 33.42 32.88
N ASN A 820 -7.97 32.96 34.03
CA ASN A 820 -8.76 32.47 35.18
C ASN A 820 -9.48 31.10 35.02
N LYS A 821 -9.32 30.35 33.92
CA LYS A 821 -9.80 28.96 33.79
C LYS A 821 -8.73 27.96 34.25
N SER A 822 -8.85 27.45 35.47
CA SER A 822 -7.99 26.37 35.99
C SER A 822 -8.11 25.10 35.13
N GLY A 823 -6.98 24.44 34.85
CA GLY A 823 -6.92 23.25 34.01
C GLY A 823 -6.79 23.52 32.50
N LEU A 824 -6.85 24.79 32.07
CA LEU A 824 -6.74 25.14 30.65
C LEU A 824 -5.36 25.73 30.34
N ARG A 825 -4.69 25.20 29.31
CA ARG A 825 -3.39 25.68 28.83
C ARG A 825 -3.37 25.84 27.32
N LEU A 826 -2.80 26.94 26.87
CA LEU A 826 -2.43 27.16 25.47
C LEU A 826 -0.94 26.81 25.33
N LEU A 827 -0.59 25.96 24.38
CA LEU A 827 0.79 25.56 24.08
C LEU A 827 1.21 26.17 22.73
N PRO A 828 2.15 27.14 22.72
CA PRO A 828 2.65 27.74 21.49
C PRO A 828 3.39 26.72 20.59
N TYR A 829 3.02 26.68 19.31
CA TYR A 829 3.65 25.86 18.28
C TYR A 829 3.80 26.70 17.00
N ASP A 830 4.98 27.26 16.75
CA ASP A 830 5.25 28.15 15.61
C ASP A 830 5.95 27.46 14.41
N LYS A 831 6.15 26.15 14.49
CA LYS A 831 6.48 25.29 13.33
C LYS A 831 5.29 25.28 12.33
N PRO A 832 5.49 24.92 11.05
CA PRO A 832 4.38 24.65 10.13
C PRO A 832 3.41 23.59 10.70
N PHE A 833 2.11 23.73 10.42
CA PHE A 833 1.08 22.84 10.96
C PHE A 833 1.37 21.37 10.59
N ASN A 834 1.59 20.56 11.62
CA ASN A 834 1.66 19.10 11.53
C ASN A 834 0.79 18.56 12.66
N PHE A 835 -0.20 17.73 12.33
CA PHE A 835 -1.13 17.17 13.30
C PHE A 835 -0.42 16.31 14.34
N SER A 836 0.44 15.39 13.89
CA SER A 836 1.14 14.45 14.77
C SER A 836 2.17 15.14 15.66
N ASP A 837 2.92 16.10 15.12
CA ASP A 837 3.91 16.85 15.91
C ASP A 837 3.22 17.72 16.99
N LYS A 838 2.07 18.35 16.66
CA LYS A 838 1.22 19.03 17.65
C LYS A 838 0.64 18.08 18.71
N CYS A 839 0.26 16.86 18.34
CA CYS A 839 -0.16 15.85 19.31
C CYS A 839 0.99 15.44 20.25
N ASN A 840 2.20 15.26 19.71
CA ASN A 840 3.40 14.91 20.49
C ASN A 840 3.78 16.02 21.47
N GLU A 841 3.87 17.28 21.02
CA GLU A 841 4.16 18.46 21.86
C GLU A 841 3.09 18.63 22.96
N GLY A 842 1.82 18.41 22.61
CA GLY A 842 0.71 18.41 23.57
C GLY A 842 0.78 17.28 24.60
N ALA A 843 1.32 16.12 24.22
CA ALA A 843 1.53 14.97 25.09
C ALA A 843 2.75 15.13 26.01
N GLU A 844 3.87 15.64 25.50
CA GLU A 844 5.06 15.95 26.31
C GLU A 844 4.76 17.01 27.37
N ALA A 845 3.96 18.02 27.02
CA ALA A 845 3.52 19.02 27.99
C ALA A 845 2.51 18.48 29.03
N ALA A 846 1.84 17.35 28.78
CA ALA A 846 0.70 16.87 29.56
C ALA A 846 1.07 16.48 31.01
N THR A 847 0.11 16.62 31.93
CA THR A 847 0.28 16.29 33.35
C THR A 847 -0.81 15.37 33.92
N GLY A 848 -1.62 14.76 33.05
CA GLY A 848 -2.62 13.74 33.39
C GLY A 848 -2.13 12.32 33.15
N ASP A 849 -2.62 11.37 33.95
CA ASP A 849 -2.32 9.95 33.85
C ASP A 849 -2.90 9.30 32.58
N ARG A 850 -3.81 9.97 31.88
CA ARG A 850 -4.46 9.51 30.63
C ARG A 850 -4.53 10.65 29.62
N LEU A 851 -4.14 10.37 28.38
CA LEU A 851 -4.22 11.33 27.28
C LEU A 851 -5.45 11.05 26.41
N ILE A 852 -6.10 12.09 25.91
CA ILE A 852 -7.12 12.01 24.85
C ILE A 852 -6.73 12.99 23.75
N PHE A 853 -6.37 12.46 22.59
CA PHE A 853 -6.20 13.27 21.38
C PHE A 853 -7.57 13.61 20.80
N TYR A 854 -7.85 14.89 20.60
CA TYR A 854 -9.18 15.39 20.29
C TYR A 854 -9.10 16.39 19.13
N ASN A 855 -9.48 15.94 17.92
CA ASN A 855 -9.44 16.78 16.73
C ASN A 855 -10.39 17.99 16.89
N ASP A 856 -10.06 19.09 16.23
CA ASP A 856 -10.80 20.34 16.43
C ASP A 856 -12.13 20.43 15.65
N ASP A 857 -12.49 19.38 14.91
CA ASP A 857 -13.73 19.20 14.17
C ASP A 857 -14.75 18.26 14.85
N VAL A 858 -14.36 17.53 15.89
CA VAL A 858 -15.26 16.66 16.67
C VAL A 858 -16.10 17.50 17.64
N ARG A 859 -17.32 17.05 17.92
CA ARG A 859 -18.19 17.60 18.96
C ARG A 859 -18.44 16.55 20.04
N PRO A 860 -18.44 16.91 21.33
CA PRO A 860 -18.89 16.01 22.37
C PRO A 860 -20.42 15.81 22.24
N ARG A 861 -20.91 14.61 22.54
CA ARG A 861 -22.35 14.37 22.74
C ARG A 861 -22.77 14.85 24.13
N ASP A 862 -24.05 15.20 24.28
CA ASP A 862 -24.64 15.55 25.58
C ASP A 862 -24.59 14.35 26.56
N ALA A 863 -24.55 14.64 27.87
CA ALA A 863 -24.10 13.71 28.91
C ALA A 863 -24.84 13.86 30.25
#